data_AF-A0A3M7QYM5-F1
#
_entry.id   AF-A0A3M7QYM5-F1
#
_cell.length_a   1.000
_cell.length_b   1.000
_cell.length_c   1.000
_cell.angle_alpha   90.00
_cell.angle_beta   90.00
_cell.angle_gamma   90.00
#
_symmetry.space_group_name_H-M   'P 1'
#
loop_
_entity.id
_entity.type
_entity.pdbx_description
1 polymer ?
#
loop_
_entity_poly.entity_id
_entity_poly.type
_entity_poly.pdbx_seq_one_letter_code
_entity_poly.pdbx_strand_id
1 'polypeptide(L)'
;MDQSLNFDRLKELFLRLIFISRQDVKSKISTLKGDKKTLNFEHNLGEEVKFASRGNKLEEIISIFEKKDCVLLYGPKGFGKTTIAKKIGFDEINKNSNVRIFNSENQVILRNQYEHFVSNCLDIKNERFELNELIDIANNVITKSEVKTFFIFDNIEEFSTVKPYICNILKNNYIKILITAKNKDVIDFIEVGKIKEDFFNLKEPFEFINENSKIKFMQNDIDKIVQLLKINYQINPKELEIDLKYLNENYCFNRNAIEMIKTEKANIVYVFEKLVKEKDLLKSICFLNSDKISIEILKEIQVIENMEYLNDLKKYGLTDVNLQERNISIHRLVRKDAKLFFKSERLEKKIKSVQDFVKKENQESEECIEHLTVIDNEKTIDKQNLKDIKIEMKKTLHKYFSKKCNCEFRKSHKIIIKAYEIRKKLNKDADHSEIAKSLNSLTVSYRRLGDNQTALKHNLQANEMRKRLYKDLDHSEIARSLHNLAVYYERHGDDQKAKNFYLQAYEMRISFYNDLDHSEIAESFNSLAVSYRSLGDIQTALKYDLQAYEMRKRLYKDADHSEIAGSLNNLAVNYERLGDDQKAKNFYLQAYEMRIRLYNDADHFEIAESLNSLAVNYIGLGDIQTALKYNLQAYEMRKR
;
A
#
# COMPACT_ATOMS: atom_id res chain seq x y z
N MET A 1 8.67 9.37 -26.34
CA MET A 1 9.82 9.65 -25.46
C MET A 1 9.34 10.60 -24.38
N ASP A 2 9.71 10.28 -23.14
CA ASP A 2 9.45 10.97 -21.87
C ASP A 2 8.00 11.15 -21.39
N GLN A 3 7.47 10.04 -20.85
CA GLN A 3 6.42 10.06 -19.82
C GLN A 3 7.05 10.47 -18.48
N SER A 4 7.18 11.77 -18.23
CA SER A 4 7.45 12.28 -16.89
C SER A 4 6.19 12.13 -16.03
N LEU A 5 6.32 11.30 -14.99
CA LEU A 5 5.28 11.03 -14.00
C LEU A 5 4.91 12.35 -13.30
N ASN A 6 3.76 12.94 -13.64
CA ASN A 6 3.30 14.21 -13.10
C ASN A 6 2.91 14.05 -11.62
N PHE A 7 3.76 14.56 -10.73
CA PHE A 7 3.64 14.43 -9.27
C PHE A 7 2.37 15.10 -8.72
N ASP A 8 1.85 16.12 -9.39
CA ASP A 8 0.63 16.83 -9.00
C ASP A 8 -0.63 16.06 -9.41
N ARG A 9 -0.60 15.35 -10.55
CA ARG A 9 -1.67 14.41 -10.94
C ARG A 9 -1.77 13.23 -9.98
N LEU A 10 -0.64 12.78 -9.43
CA LEU A 10 -0.57 11.76 -8.38
C LEU A 10 -1.09 12.27 -7.03
N LYS A 11 -0.85 13.55 -6.70
CA LYS A 11 -1.30 14.22 -5.46
C LYS A 11 -2.80 14.53 -5.49
N GLU A 12 -3.34 14.91 -6.65
CA GLU A 12 -4.76 15.14 -6.89
C GLU A 12 -5.56 13.83 -6.91
N LEU A 13 -5.03 12.76 -7.54
CA LEU A 13 -5.56 11.40 -7.38
C LEU A 13 -5.51 10.93 -5.91
N PHE A 14 -4.45 11.28 -5.16
CA PHE A 14 -4.32 10.94 -3.74
C PHE A 14 -5.28 11.72 -2.84
N LEU A 15 -5.59 12.98 -3.15
CA LEU A 15 -6.54 13.80 -2.39
C LEU A 15 -7.98 13.42 -2.71
N ARG A 16 -8.29 13.08 -3.97
CA ARG A 16 -9.59 12.47 -4.37
C ARG A 16 -9.83 11.10 -3.74
N LEU A 17 -8.76 10.33 -3.45
CA LEU A 17 -8.81 9.06 -2.69
C LEU A 17 -8.98 9.24 -1.17
N ILE A 18 -8.71 10.43 -0.63
CA ILE A 18 -8.71 10.72 0.83
C ILE A 18 -9.96 11.51 1.27
N PHE A 19 -10.65 12.19 0.35
CA PHE A 19 -11.80 13.05 0.65
C PHE A 19 -13.05 12.67 -0.15
N ILE A 20 -13.36 11.38 -0.24
CA ILE A 20 -14.78 11.01 -0.25
C ILE A 20 -15.24 11.28 1.18
N SER A 21 -16.11 12.27 1.35
CA SER A 21 -16.49 12.77 2.66
C SER A 21 -16.97 11.59 3.51
N ARG A 22 -16.50 11.47 4.76
CA ARG A 22 -17.03 10.44 5.68
C ARG A 22 -18.56 10.55 5.84
N GLN A 23 -19.16 11.68 5.43
CA GLN A 23 -20.60 11.86 5.32
C GLN A 23 -21.20 11.23 4.06
N ASP A 24 -20.57 11.32 2.89
CA ASP A 24 -20.94 10.58 1.67
C ASP A 24 -20.76 9.06 1.84
N VAL A 25 -19.73 8.65 2.55
CA VAL A 25 -19.57 7.26 2.99
C VAL A 25 -20.72 6.86 3.91
N LYS A 26 -21.01 7.64 4.97
CA LYS A 26 -22.11 7.33 5.90
C LYS A 26 -23.50 7.40 5.25
N SER A 27 -23.70 8.28 4.27
CA SER A 27 -24.94 8.42 3.50
C SER A 27 -25.08 7.29 2.48
N LYS A 28 -24.01 6.93 1.75
CA LYS A 28 -23.97 5.72 0.92
C LYS A 28 -24.22 4.48 1.74
N ILE A 29 -23.59 4.34 2.91
CA ILE A 29 -23.80 3.23 3.84
C ILE A 29 -25.25 3.22 4.36
N SER A 30 -25.87 4.37 4.65
CA SER A 30 -27.26 4.42 5.06
C SER A 30 -28.23 4.10 3.92
N THR A 31 -27.92 4.46 2.67
CA THR A 31 -28.67 4.02 1.49
C THR A 31 -28.44 2.53 1.16
N LEU A 32 -27.22 2.00 1.35
CA LEU A 32 -26.89 0.58 1.16
C LEU A 32 -27.47 -0.30 2.27
N LYS A 33 -27.79 0.28 3.43
CA LYS A 33 -28.60 -0.39 4.45
C LYS A 33 -30.04 -0.68 3.98
N GLY A 34 -30.48 -0.07 2.86
CA GLY A 34 -31.73 -0.37 2.16
C GLY A 34 -31.57 -1.46 1.08
N ASP A 35 -32.36 -2.52 1.23
CA ASP A 35 -32.83 -3.48 0.21
C ASP A 35 -31.86 -4.26 -0.72
N LYS A 36 -30.53 -4.17 -0.59
CA LYS A 36 -29.65 -5.16 -1.25
C LYS A 36 -29.64 -6.49 -0.48
N LYS A 37 -30.56 -7.41 -0.83
CA LYS A 37 -30.63 -8.79 -0.31
C LYS A 37 -29.65 -9.79 -0.97
N THR A 38 -28.96 -9.38 -2.03
CA THR A 38 -28.17 -10.30 -2.86
C THR A 38 -26.68 -9.99 -2.79
N LEU A 39 -25.94 -10.86 -2.11
CA LEU A 39 -24.47 -10.92 -2.19
C LEU A 39 -24.12 -11.61 -3.52
N ASN A 40 -23.49 -10.93 -4.47
CA ASN A 40 -23.08 -11.54 -5.75
C ASN A 40 -21.65 -11.12 -6.10
N PHE A 41 -20.78 -12.10 -6.35
CA PHE A 41 -19.37 -11.89 -6.68
C PHE A 41 -18.79 -13.15 -7.34
N GLU A 42 -17.77 -12.96 -8.18
CA GLU A 42 -17.03 -14.08 -8.76
C GLU A 42 -16.09 -14.73 -7.73
N HIS A 43 -15.97 -16.05 -7.82
CA HIS A 43 -15.03 -16.81 -7.00
C HIS A 43 -13.58 -16.51 -7.38
N ASN A 44 -12.67 -16.67 -6.44
CA ASN A 44 -11.23 -16.42 -6.63
C ASN A 44 -10.36 -17.66 -6.33
N LEU A 45 -10.92 -18.87 -6.49
CA LEU A 45 -10.22 -20.13 -6.22
C LEU A 45 -9.09 -20.45 -7.23
N GLY A 46 -9.14 -19.88 -8.44
CA GLY A 46 -8.22 -20.17 -9.55
C GLY A 46 -8.69 -21.36 -10.40
N GLU A 47 -7.76 -22.11 -10.99
CA GLU A 47 -8.04 -23.35 -11.71
C GLU A 47 -8.42 -24.49 -10.74
N GLU A 48 -9.28 -25.40 -11.19
CA GLU A 48 -9.63 -26.59 -10.40
C GLU A 48 -8.39 -27.45 -10.19
N VAL A 49 -8.03 -27.65 -8.92
CA VAL A 49 -6.89 -28.49 -8.57
C VAL A 49 -7.31 -29.94 -8.73
N LYS A 50 -6.55 -30.74 -9.50
CA LYS A 50 -6.69 -32.19 -9.50
C LYS A 50 -6.51 -32.69 -8.07
N PHE A 51 -7.62 -33.00 -7.43
CA PHE A 51 -7.64 -33.51 -6.08
C PHE A 51 -7.28 -34.97 -6.13
N ALA A 52 -6.18 -35.33 -5.49
CA ALA A 52 -5.78 -36.71 -5.39
C ALA A 52 -5.72 -37.14 -3.93
N SER A 53 -6.48 -38.21 -3.66
CA SER A 53 -6.60 -38.95 -2.40
C SER A 53 -6.55 -38.16 -1.08
N ARG A 54 -7.72 -37.76 -0.59
CA ARG A 54 -8.08 -37.63 0.86
C ARG A 54 -9.60 -37.82 1.06
N GLY A 55 -10.22 -38.73 0.31
CA GLY A 55 -11.68 -38.86 0.18
C GLY A 55 -12.41 -38.92 1.53
N ASN A 56 -11.93 -39.75 2.45
CA ASN A 56 -12.52 -39.89 3.79
C ASN A 56 -12.53 -38.56 4.58
N LYS A 57 -11.53 -37.69 4.39
CA LYS A 57 -11.48 -36.38 5.06
C LYS A 57 -12.40 -35.36 4.42
N LEU A 58 -12.63 -35.43 3.11
CA LEU A 58 -13.68 -34.62 2.49
C LEU A 58 -15.06 -34.99 3.05
N GLU A 59 -15.36 -36.28 3.13
CA GLU A 59 -16.60 -36.78 3.71
C GLU A 59 -16.74 -36.37 5.18
N GLU A 60 -15.66 -36.47 5.97
CA GLU A 60 -15.64 -36.00 7.36
C GLU A 60 -15.95 -34.50 7.45
N ILE A 61 -15.28 -33.65 6.67
CA ILE A 61 -15.53 -32.20 6.65
C ILE A 61 -16.98 -31.90 6.26
N ILE A 62 -17.51 -32.56 5.23
CA ILE A 62 -18.89 -32.41 4.79
C ILE A 62 -19.86 -32.79 5.91
N SER A 63 -19.63 -33.91 6.60
CA SER A 63 -20.47 -34.36 7.72
C SER A 63 -20.47 -33.39 8.91
N ILE A 64 -19.35 -32.70 9.15
CA ILE A 64 -19.29 -31.64 10.17
C ILE A 64 -20.10 -30.42 9.73
N PHE A 65 -20.04 -30.04 8.45
CA PHE A 65 -20.83 -28.95 7.90
C PHE A 65 -22.34 -29.20 7.89
N GLU A 66 -22.80 -30.43 8.17
CA GLU A 66 -24.22 -30.71 8.44
C GLU A 66 -24.66 -30.24 9.83
N LYS A 67 -23.72 -30.09 10.77
CA LYS A 67 -23.99 -29.80 12.19
C LYS A 67 -23.44 -28.46 12.66
N LYS A 68 -22.44 -27.93 11.97
CA LYS A 68 -21.72 -26.70 12.32
C LYS A 68 -21.51 -25.84 11.09
N ASP A 69 -21.68 -24.53 11.23
CA ASP A 69 -21.48 -23.57 10.14
C ASP A 69 -20.00 -23.16 9.96
N CYS A 70 -19.15 -23.54 10.92
CA CYS A 70 -17.73 -23.23 10.88
C CYS A 70 -16.89 -24.50 11.12
N VAL A 71 -15.89 -24.73 10.26
CA VAL A 71 -14.93 -25.84 10.39
C VAL A 71 -13.51 -25.31 10.39
N LEU A 72 -12.70 -25.78 11.33
CA LEU A 72 -11.27 -25.52 11.42
C LEU A 72 -10.51 -26.74 10.95
N LEU A 73 -9.84 -26.60 9.82
CA LEU A 73 -8.88 -27.55 9.27
C LEU A 73 -7.46 -27.13 9.70
N TYR A 74 -6.84 -27.85 10.63
CA TYR A 74 -5.54 -27.45 11.18
C TYR A 74 -4.46 -28.51 10.98
N GLY A 75 -3.21 -28.11 10.80
CA GLY A 75 -2.10 -29.07 10.67
C GLY A 75 -0.82 -28.46 10.08
N PRO A 76 0.26 -29.24 9.96
CA PRO A 76 1.54 -28.75 9.48
C PRO A 76 1.53 -28.22 8.03
N LYS A 77 2.57 -27.46 7.64
CA LYS A 77 2.74 -26.91 6.28
C LYS A 77 2.95 -28.04 5.26
N GLY A 78 2.33 -27.96 4.08
CA GLY A 78 2.45 -28.96 3.02
C GLY A 78 1.41 -30.10 3.07
N PHE A 79 0.55 -30.13 4.08
CA PHE A 79 -0.41 -31.22 4.28
C PHE A 79 -1.75 -30.95 3.58
N GLY A 80 -1.74 -30.32 2.39
CA GLY A 80 -2.94 -30.22 1.54
C GLY A 80 -4.13 -29.40 2.07
N LYS A 81 -4.06 -28.72 3.22
CA LYS A 81 -5.20 -27.95 3.78
C LYS A 81 -5.84 -26.98 2.78
N THR A 82 -5.03 -26.13 2.15
CA THR A 82 -5.50 -25.18 1.13
C THR A 82 -6.10 -25.92 -0.08
N THR A 83 -5.51 -27.05 -0.48
CA THR A 83 -6.02 -27.89 -1.57
C THR A 83 -7.40 -28.48 -1.26
N ILE A 84 -7.57 -29.01 -0.05
CA ILE A 84 -8.86 -29.52 0.45
C ILE A 84 -9.89 -28.39 0.50
N ALA A 85 -9.50 -27.23 1.04
CA ALA A 85 -10.37 -26.07 1.12
C ALA A 85 -10.84 -25.60 -0.26
N LYS A 86 -9.93 -25.53 -1.24
CA LYS A 86 -10.28 -25.22 -2.63
C LYS A 86 -11.20 -26.27 -3.25
N LYS A 87 -10.95 -27.57 -3.01
CA LYS A 87 -11.82 -28.64 -3.55
C LYS A 87 -13.24 -28.53 -3.02
N ILE A 88 -13.40 -28.36 -1.70
CA ILE A 88 -14.71 -28.11 -1.08
C ILE A 88 -15.34 -26.84 -1.67
N GLY A 89 -14.53 -25.78 -1.87
CA GLY A 89 -14.98 -24.57 -2.53
C GLY A 89 -15.55 -24.81 -3.93
N PHE A 90 -14.88 -25.60 -4.78
CA PHE A 90 -15.42 -25.96 -6.10
C PHE A 90 -16.68 -26.83 -6.01
N ASP A 91 -16.73 -27.76 -5.06
CA ASP A 91 -17.92 -28.58 -4.83
C ASP A 91 -19.12 -27.73 -4.36
N GLU A 92 -18.89 -26.66 -3.60
CA GLU A 92 -19.91 -25.69 -3.21
C GLU A 92 -20.34 -24.78 -4.37
N ILE A 93 -19.41 -24.38 -5.25
CA ILE A 93 -19.75 -23.68 -6.51
C ILE A 93 -20.70 -24.55 -7.35
N ASN A 94 -20.42 -25.84 -7.49
CA ASN A 94 -21.26 -26.80 -8.21
C ASN A 94 -22.66 -26.98 -7.58
N LYS A 95 -22.82 -26.63 -6.30
CA LYS A 95 -24.11 -26.60 -5.58
C LYS A 95 -24.79 -25.22 -5.64
N ASN A 96 -24.31 -24.31 -6.49
CA ASN A 96 -24.77 -22.92 -6.64
C ASN A 96 -24.56 -22.05 -5.38
N SER A 97 -23.50 -22.31 -4.61
CA SER A 97 -23.06 -21.41 -3.53
C SER A 97 -22.06 -20.39 -4.07
N ASN A 98 -22.11 -19.15 -3.58
CA ASN A 98 -21.06 -18.15 -3.80
C ASN A 98 -19.83 -18.51 -2.97
N VAL A 99 -18.64 -18.50 -3.55
CA VAL A 99 -17.43 -18.94 -2.84
C VAL A 99 -16.31 -17.91 -2.90
N ARG A 100 -15.73 -17.58 -1.75
CA ARG A 100 -14.60 -16.63 -1.65
C ARG A 100 -13.52 -17.16 -0.72
N ILE A 101 -12.26 -17.10 -1.17
CA ILE A 101 -11.10 -17.42 -0.35
C ILE A 101 -10.30 -16.15 0.03
N PHE A 102 -9.90 -16.04 1.29
CA PHE A 102 -9.08 -14.99 1.85
C PHE A 102 -7.78 -15.56 2.43
N ASN A 103 -6.63 -14.99 2.05
CA ASN A 103 -5.37 -15.25 2.74
C ASN A 103 -5.32 -14.43 4.03
N SER A 104 -5.23 -15.14 5.15
CA SER A 104 -5.40 -14.63 6.50
C SER A 104 -4.13 -14.75 7.35
N GLU A 105 -2.95 -14.75 6.71
CA GLU A 105 -1.65 -14.83 7.39
C GLU A 105 -1.37 -13.61 8.27
N ASN A 106 -1.70 -12.40 7.79
CA ASN A 106 -1.55 -11.15 8.53
C ASN A 106 -2.77 -10.24 8.28
N GLN A 107 -3.12 -9.43 9.27
CA GLN A 107 -4.16 -8.39 9.22
C GLN A 107 -4.06 -7.48 8.01
N VAL A 108 -2.87 -7.10 7.56
CA VAL A 108 -2.70 -6.20 6.40
C VAL A 108 -3.20 -6.86 5.11
N ILE A 109 -2.75 -8.09 4.83
CA ILE A 109 -3.14 -8.85 3.63
C ILE A 109 -4.65 -9.11 3.65
N LEU A 110 -5.16 -9.57 4.80
CA LEU A 110 -6.58 -9.85 4.96
C LEU A 110 -7.43 -8.60 4.75
N ARG A 111 -7.05 -7.48 5.37
CA ARG A 111 -7.76 -6.20 5.24
C ARG A 111 -7.84 -5.77 3.78
N ASN A 112 -6.72 -5.81 3.05
CA ASN A 112 -6.68 -5.39 1.64
C ASN A 112 -7.57 -6.29 0.76
N GLN A 113 -7.55 -7.61 0.97
CA GLN A 113 -8.39 -8.54 0.22
C GLN A 113 -9.88 -8.37 0.54
N TYR A 114 -10.18 -8.11 1.81
CA TYR A 114 -11.54 -7.86 2.28
C TYR A 114 -12.07 -6.52 1.76
N GLU A 115 -11.25 -5.48 1.74
CA GLU A 115 -11.58 -4.17 1.16
C GLU A 115 -11.92 -4.28 -0.32
N HIS A 116 -11.12 -5.04 -1.08
CA HIS A 116 -11.42 -5.32 -2.49
C HIS A 116 -12.71 -6.13 -2.68
N PHE A 117 -12.96 -7.13 -1.82
CA PHE A 117 -14.19 -7.90 -1.83
C PHE A 117 -15.43 -7.02 -1.58
N VAL A 118 -15.39 -6.17 -0.57
CA VAL A 118 -16.48 -5.23 -0.24
C VAL A 118 -16.68 -4.23 -1.36
N SER A 119 -15.60 -3.69 -1.93
CA SER A 119 -15.64 -2.76 -3.06
C SER A 119 -16.36 -3.38 -4.26
N ASN A 120 -16.07 -4.64 -4.59
CA ASN A 120 -16.73 -5.34 -5.71
C ASN A 120 -18.20 -5.65 -5.42
N CYS A 121 -18.54 -6.03 -4.18
CA CYS A 121 -19.93 -6.32 -3.81
C CYS A 121 -20.82 -5.07 -3.79
N LEU A 122 -20.23 -3.90 -3.51
CA LEU A 122 -20.97 -2.66 -3.28
C LEU A 122 -20.75 -1.58 -4.35
N ASP A 123 -19.93 -1.86 -5.36
CA ASP A 123 -19.45 -0.90 -6.40
C ASP A 123 -18.88 0.39 -5.78
N ILE A 124 -18.22 0.24 -4.64
CA ILE A 124 -17.54 1.34 -3.96
C ILE A 124 -16.11 1.38 -4.51
N LYS A 125 -15.86 2.24 -5.50
CA LYS A 125 -14.53 2.42 -6.09
C LYS A 125 -13.77 3.52 -5.36
N ASN A 126 -12.51 3.24 -5.03
CA ASN A 126 -11.54 4.24 -4.56
C ASN A 126 -11.86 4.91 -3.20
N GLU A 127 -12.47 4.19 -2.25
CA GLU A 127 -12.70 4.67 -0.88
C GLU A 127 -11.84 3.86 0.11
N ARG A 128 -11.11 4.54 1.01
CA ARG A 128 -10.35 3.89 2.09
C ARG A 128 -11.13 3.91 3.40
N PHE A 129 -11.52 2.74 3.89
CA PHE A 129 -12.30 2.58 5.13
C PHE A 129 -11.40 2.31 6.34
N GLU A 130 -11.77 2.83 7.52
CA GLU A 130 -11.23 2.25 8.76
C GLU A 130 -11.69 0.79 8.87
N LEU A 131 -10.89 -0.06 9.53
CA LEU A 131 -11.17 -1.50 9.59
C LEU A 131 -12.57 -1.80 10.17
N ASN A 132 -12.96 -1.10 11.24
CA ASN A 132 -14.27 -1.28 11.86
C ASN A 132 -15.41 -0.84 10.93
N GLU A 133 -15.23 0.27 10.21
CA GLU A 133 -16.22 0.75 9.22
C GLU A 133 -16.37 -0.26 8.08
N LEU A 134 -15.26 -0.76 7.54
CA LEU A 134 -15.25 -1.78 6.48
C LEU A 134 -16.00 -3.04 6.91
N ILE A 135 -15.74 -3.51 8.14
CA ILE A 135 -16.38 -4.69 8.72
C ILE A 135 -17.87 -4.44 8.93
N ASP A 136 -18.27 -3.28 9.44
CA ASP A 136 -19.68 -2.94 9.65
C ASP A 136 -20.45 -2.90 8.33
N ILE A 137 -19.84 -2.33 7.28
CA ILE A 137 -20.41 -2.29 5.93
C ILE A 137 -20.61 -3.71 5.39
N ALA A 138 -19.56 -4.53 5.42
CA ALA A 138 -19.61 -5.89 4.94
C ALA A 138 -20.63 -6.73 5.72
N ASN A 139 -20.61 -6.64 7.04
CA ASN A 139 -21.54 -7.35 7.92
C ASN A 139 -22.99 -6.97 7.59
N ASN A 140 -23.30 -5.70 7.31
CA ASN A 140 -24.67 -5.31 6.96
C ASN A 140 -25.19 -6.00 5.70
N VAL A 141 -24.34 -6.21 4.69
CA VAL A 141 -24.71 -6.90 3.44
C VAL A 141 -24.75 -8.40 3.67
N ILE A 142 -23.70 -8.95 4.26
CA ILE A 142 -23.51 -10.38 4.45
C ILE A 142 -24.57 -10.96 5.39
N THR A 143 -24.90 -10.29 6.50
CA THR A 143 -25.90 -10.79 7.47
C THR A 143 -27.34 -10.71 6.96
N LYS A 144 -27.63 -9.86 5.97
CA LYS A 144 -28.95 -9.74 5.33
C LYS A 144 -29.09 -10.60 4.06
N SER A 145 -28.00 -11.20 3.60
CA SER A 145 -27.98 -12.01 2.38
C SER A 145 -28.71 -13.33 2.60
N GLU A 146 -29.60 -13.68 1.67
CA GLU A 146 -30.27 -14.98 1.59
C GLU A 146 -29.57 -15.90 0.56
N VAL A 147 -28.40 -15.50 0.06
CA VAL A 147 -27.60 -16.26 -0.90
C VAL A 147 -26.62 -17.19 -0.17
N LYS A 148 -26.68 -18.49 -0.49
CA LYS A 148 -25.74 -19.49 0.03
C LYS A 148 -24.32 -19.07 -0.27
N THR A 149 -23.52 -18.87 0.78
CA THR A 149 -22.16 -18.33 0.65
C THR A 149 -21.19 -19.15 1.48
N PHE A 150 -20.07 -19.55 0.86
CA PHE A 150 -18.99 -20.31 1.47
C PHE A 150 -17.72 -19.45 1.53
N PHE A 151 -17.31 -19.08 2.74
CA PHE A 151 -16.07 -18.33 2.95
C PHE A 151 -14.94 -19.25 3.38
N ILE A 152 -13.76 -19.09 2.78
CA ILE A 152 -12.54 -19.78 3.16
C ILE A 152 -11.56 -18.76 3.72
N PHE A 153 -11.20 -18.88 4.99
CA PHE A 153 -10.10 -18.10 5.59
C PHE A 153 -8.88 -18.99 5.70
N ASP A 154 -7.99 -18.88 4.72
CA ASP A 154 -6.82 -19.74 4.57
C ASP A 154 -5.60 -19.14 5.30
N ASN A 155 -4.74 -20.00 5.85
CA ASN A 155 -3.45 -19.64 6.46
C ASN A 155 -3.50 -18.79 7.73
N ILE A 156 -4.46 -19.02 8.62
CA ILE A 156 -4.53 -18.31 9.89
C ILE A 156 -3.37 -18.70 10.81
N GLU A 157 -2.67 -17.68 11.32
CA GLU A 157 -1.67 -17.83 12.39
C GLU A 157 -2.25 -17.50 13.78
N GLU A 158 -3.03 -16.43 13.88
CA GLU A 158 -3.66 -15.97 15.12
C GLU A 158 -5.16 -15.69 14.94
N PHE A 159 -5.97 -16.03 15.94
CA PHE A 159 -7.42 -15.77 15.89
C PHE A 159 -7.75 -14.28 15.73
N SER A 160 -6.95 -13.43 16.38
CA SER A 160 -7.08 -11.97 16.40
C SER A 160 -7.17 -11.38 15.00
N THR A 161 -6.49 -12.00 14.02
CA THR A 161 -6.47 -11.59 12.63
C THR A 161 -7.84 -11.70 11.96
N VAL A 162 -8.57 -12.79 12.20
CA VAL A 162 -9.85 -13.08 11.52
C VAL A 162 -11.08 -12.80 12.36
N LYS A 163 -10.94 -12.75 13.69
CA LYS A 163 -12.05 -12.57 14.64
C LYS A 163 -13.00 -11.43 14.25
N PRO A 164 -12.52 -10.24 13.84
CA PRO A 164 -13.40 -9.13 13.48
C PRO A 164 -14.28 -9.43 12.24
N TYR A 165 -13.80 -10.27 11.32
CA TYR A 165 -14.46 -10.58 10.05
C TYR A 165 -15.45 -11.75 10.15
N ILE A 166 -15.25 -12.65 11.11
CA ILE A 166 -15.99 -13.92 11.21
C ILE A 166 -17.15 -13.88 12.21
N CYS A 167 -16.96 -13.22 13.37
CA CYS A 167 -17.89 -13.35 14.49
C CYS A 167 -19.33 -12.86 14.20
N ASN A 168 -19.51 -11.89 13.31
CA ASN A 168 -20.84 -11.37 12.98
C ASN A 168 -21.50 -12.11 11.81
N ILE A 169 -20.71 -12.60 10.85
CA ILE A 169 -21.25 -13.28 9.65
C ILE A 169 -21.74 -14.71 9.96
N LEU A 170 -21.19 -15.37 10.98
CA LEU A 170 -21.64 -16.69 11.43
C LEU A 170 -23.05 -16.71 12.03
N LYS A 171 -23.67 -15.55 12.26
CA LYS A 171 -25.07 -15.46 12.70
C LYS A 171 -26.06 -15.67 11.55
N ASN A 172 -25.58 -15.75 10.30
CA ASN A 172 -26.41 -15.95 9.13
C ASN A 172 -26.43 -17.44 8.72
N ASN A 173 -27.62 -18.04 8.69
CA ASN A 173 -27.85 -19.44 8.34
C ASN A 173 -27.51 -19.82 6.89
N TYR A 174 -27.29 -18.84 6.00
CA TYR A 174 -26.88 -19.07 4.61
C TYR A 174 -25.35 -19.11 4.44
N ILE A 175 -24.58 -18.93 5.51
CA ILE A 175 -23.13 -18.77 5.46
C ILE A 175 -22.43 -19.93 6.14
N LYS A 176 -21.51 -20.55 5.41
CA LYS A 176 -20.58 -21.53 5.96
C LYS A 176 -19.15 -21.03 5.82
N ILE A 177 -18.31 -21.38 6.80
CA ILE A 177 -16.93 -20.92 6.88
C ILE A 177 -15.98 -22.10 7.07
N LEU A 178 -14.99 -22.20 6.20
CA LEU A 178 -13.86 -23.09 6.37
C LEU A 178 -12.61 -22.28 6.71
N ILE A 179 -11.96 -22.65 7.80
CA ILE A 179 -10.74 -22.03 8.27
C ILE A 179 -9.60 -23.02 8.09
N THR A 180 -8.46 -22.56 7.56
CA THR A 180 -7.22 -23.35 7.63
C THR A 180 -6.19 -22.69 8.55
N ALA A 181 -5.57 -23.48 9.42
CA ALA A 181 -4.58 -22.98 10.38
C ALA A 181 -3.43 -23.96 10.60
N LYS A 182 -2.35 -23.50 11.25
CA LYS A 182 -1.25 -24.39 11.67
C LYS A 182 -1.61 -25.22 12.90
N ASN A 183 -2.27 -24.60 13.88
CA ASN A 183 -2.56 -25.19 15.19
C ASN A 183 -4.06 -25.14 15.50
N LYS A 184 -4.52 -26.03 16.40
CA LYS A 184 -5.94 -26.12 16.82
C LYS A 184 -6.37 -25.03 17.80
N ASP A 185 -5.40 -24.45 18.52
CA ASP A 185 -5.59 -23.47 19.60
C ASP A 185 -5.67 -22.03 19.04
N VAL A 186 -5.82 -21.90 17.72
CA VAL A 186 -6.01 -20.63 17.03
C VAL A 186 -7.48 -20.17 17.13
N ILE A 187 -8.38 -20.94 17.76
CA ILE A 187 -9.79 -20.56 17.95
C ILE A 187 -10.28 -21.05 19.31
N ASP A 188 -10.65 -20.10 20.17
CA ASP A 188 -10.99 -20.35 21.58
C ASP A 188 -12.47 -20.13 21.93
N PHE A 189 -13.28 -19.54 21.03
CA PHE A 189 -14.58 -18.96 21.42
C PHE A 189 -15.77 -19.29 20.50
N ILE A 190 -15.55 -19.93 19.35
CA ILE A 190 -16.62 -20.27 18.40
C ILE A 190 -16.84 -21.79 18.47
N GLU A 191 -18.10 -22.24 18.43
CA GLU A 191 -18.43 -23.66 18.22
C GLU A 191 -18.00 -24.09 16.80
N VAL A 192 -16.72 -24.43 16.65
CA VAL A 192 -16.11 -24.83 15.38
C VAL A 192 -15.85 -26.32 15.41
N GLY A 193 -16.27 -27.04 14.36
CA GLY A 193 -15.83 -28.41 14.17
C GLY A 193 -14.35 -28.44 13.82
N LYS A 194 -13.53 -29.22 14.53
CA LYS A 194 -12.07 -29.22 14.35
C LYS A 194 -11.62 -30.51 13.68
N ILE A 195 -10.92 -30.41 12.56
CA ILE A 195 -10.32 -31.54 11.83
C ILE A 195 -8.81 -31.33 11.74
N LYS A 196 -8.06 -32.35 12.17
CA LYS A 196 -6.60 -32.36 12.09
C LYS A 196 -6.14 -32.92 10.76
N GLU A 197 -5.29 -32.18 10.07
CA GLU A 197 -4.50 -32.69 8.99
C GLU A 197 -3.15 -33.24 9.43
N ASP A 198 -2.91 -34.47 8.98
CA ASP A 198 -1.73 -35.26 9.28
C ASP A 198 -1.15 -35.85 7.98
N PHE A 199 -0.05 -36.56 8.14
CA PHE A 199 0.65 -37.24 7.05
C PHE A 199 -0.28 -38.17 6.28
N PHE A 200 0.09 -38.50 5.05
CA PHE A 200 -0.65 -39.53 4.33
C PHE A 200 -0.63 -40.85 5.12
N ASN A 201 -1.78 -41.51 5.20
CA ASN A 201 -1.92 -42.85 5.76
C ASN A 201 -1.31 -43.90 4.82
N LEU A 202 -1.45 -45.20 5.10
CA LEU A 202 -0.82 -46.24 4.27
C LEU A 202 -1.43 -46.38 2.86
N LYS A 203 -2.68 -45.96 2.65
CA LYS A 203 -3.41 -46.10 1.39
C LYS A 203 -3.37 -44.84 0.52
N GLU A 204 -3.39 -43.67 1.16
CA GLU A 204 -3.42 -42.37 0.47
C GLU A 204 -2.28 -42.16 -0.54
N PRO A 205 -1.00 -42.52 -0.28
CA PRO A 205 0.06 -42.36 -1.26
C PRO A 205 -0.15 -43.20 -2.52
N PHE A 206 -0.79 -44.37 -2.39
CA PHE A 206 -1.08 -45.25 -3.51
C PHE A 206 -2.14 -44.67 -4.43
N GLU A 207 -3.24 -44.19 -3.86
CA GLU A 207 -4.28 -43.49 -4.59
C GLU A 207 -3.69 -42.21 -5.24
N PHE A 208 -2.92 -41.43 -4.48
CA PHE A 208 -2.26 -40.21 -4.95
C PHE A 208 -1.37 -40.45 -6.18
N ILE A 209 -0.52 -41.48 -6.13
CA ILE A 209 0.41 -41.79 -7.22
C ILE A 209 -0.38 -42.23 -8.46
N ASN A 210 -1.37 -43.10 -8.33
CA ASN A 210 -2.13 -43.60 -9.47
C ASN A 210 -2.99 -42.51 -10.14
N GLU A 211 -3.50 -41.55 -9.37
CA GLU A 211 -4.33 -40.45 -9.90
C GLU A 211 -3.49 -39.34 -10.59
N ASN A 212 -2.23 -39.16 -10.18
CA ASN A 212 -1.35 -38.10 -10.71
C ASN A 212 -0.25 -38.59 -11.66
N SER A 213 -0.11 -39.90 -11.85
CA SER A 213 0.86 -40.46 -12.78
C SER A 213 0.25 -40.69 -14.16
N LYS A 214 1.07 -40.55 -15.20
CA LYS A 214 0.66 -40.88 -16.58
C LYS A 214 0.60 -42.40 -16.82
N ILE A 215 1.05 -43.21 -15.86
CA ILE A 215 1.23 -44.66 -15.95
C ILE A 215 0.62 -45.32 -14.71
N LYS A 216 -0.23 -46.33 -14.86
CA LYS A 216 -0.76 -47.10 -13.72
C LYS A 216 0.32 -48.02 -13.15
N PHE A 217 0.54 -47.96 -11.84
CA PHE A 217 1.47 -48.86 -11.16
C PHE A 217 0.76 -50.01 -10.48
N MET A 218 1.48 -51.12 -10.31
CA MET A 218 1.04 -52.16 -9.39
C MET A 218 1.36 -51.76 -7.95
N GLN A 219 0.55 -52.26 -7.00
CA GLN A 219 0.73 -52.01 -5.56
C GLN A 219 2.18 -52.22 -5.10
N ASN A 220 2.83 -53.30 -5.54
CA ASN A 220 4.22 -53.60 -5.17
C ASN A 220 5.25 -52.56 -5.65
N ASP A 221 5.02 -51.87 -6.76
CA ASP A 221 5.94 -50.84 -7.26
C ASP A 221 5.72 -49.52 -6.52
N ILE A 222 4.46 -49.20 -6.20
CA ILE A 222 4.12 -48.07 -5.32
C ILE A 222 4.66 -48.29 -3.92
N ASP A 223 4.50 -49.48 -3.34
CA ASP A 223 4.98 -49.79 -1.99
C ASP A 223 6.49 -49.57 -1.91
N LYS A 224 7.23 -49.91 -2.98
CA LYS A 224 8.67 -49.60 -3.10
C LYS A 224 8.93 -48.10 -3.22
N ILE A 225 8.21 -47.37 -4.07
CA ILE A 225 8.36 -45.90 -4.20
C ILE A 225 8.09 -45.21 -2.85
N VAL A 226 6.98 -45.58 -2.20
CA VAL A 226 6.58 -45.14 -0.86
C VAL A 226 7.63 -45.51 0.18
N GLN A 227 8.23 -46.70 0.11
CA GLN A 227 9.33 -47.10 1.00
C GLN A 227 10.61 -46.31 0.77
N LEU A 228 10.90 -45.90 -0.47
CA LEU A 228 12.11 -45.17 -0.84
C LEU A 228 12.03 -43.67 -0.55
N LEU A 229 10.84 -43.08 -0.71
CA LEU A 229 10.56 -41.68 -0.35
C LEU A 229 10.43 -41.50 1.18
N LYS A 230 10.39 -42.58 1.98
CA LYS A 230 10.34 -42.56 3.45
C LYS A 230 11.72 -42.35 4.07
N ILE A 231 12.03 -41.10 4.39
CA ILE A 231 12.73 -40.83 5.66
C ILE A 231 11.63 -40.74 6.74
N ASN A 232 11.43 -41.81 7.52
CA ASN A 232 10.62 -41.87 8.77
C ASN A 232 9.09 -42.13 8.73
N TYR A 233 8.53 -42.89 7.78
CA TYR A 233 7.10 -43.34 7.81
C TYR A 233 6.03 -42.22 7.83
N GLN A 234 6.41 -40.97 7.64
CA GLN A 234 5.53 -39.80 7.70
C GLN A 234 5.65 -39.02 6.40
N ILE A 235 4.85 -39.40 5.39
CA ILE A 235 4.94 -38.83 4.04
C ILE A 235 4.17 -37.50 3.98
N ASN A 236 4.89 -36.41 3.73
CA ASN A 236 4.28 -35.10 3.49
C ASN A 236 3.68 -35.08 2.06
N PRO A 237 2.38 -34.79 1.91
CA PRO A 237 1.73 -34.77 0.59
C PRO A 237 2.43 -33.87 -0.43
N LYS A 238 2.92 -32.70 -0.01
CA LYS A 238 3.55 -31.75 -0.93
C LYS A 238 4.93 -32.22 -1.40
N GLU A 239 5.69 -32.87 -0.53
CA GLU A 239 7.00 -33.45 -0.91
C GLU A 239 6.79 -34.55 -1.95
N LEU A 240 5.84 -35.45 -1.69
CA LEU A 240 5.46 -36.51 -2.64
C LEU A 240 4.98 -35.93 -3.98
N GLU A 241 4.17 -34.87 -3.97
CA GLU A 241 3.74 -34.19 -5.21
C GLU A 241 4.93 -33.68 -6.04
N ILE A 242 5.90 -33.03 -5.40
CA ILE A 242 7.09 -32.48 -6.07
C ILE A 242 7.95 -33.63 -6.64
N ASP A 243 8.20 -34.67 -5.84
CA ASP A 243 8.98 -35.82 -6.27
C ASP A 243 8.32 -36.53 -7.46
N LEU A 244 7.00 -36.73 -7.43
CA LEU A 244 6.27 -37.34 -8.54
C LEU A 244 6.23 -36.47 -9.79
N LYS A 245 6.05 -35.15 -9.65
CA LYS A 245 6.10 -34.22 -10.79
C LYS A 245 7.47 -34.20 -11.44
N TYR A 246 8.54 -34.18 -10.64
CA TYR A 246 9.90 -34.27 -11.15
C TYR A 246 10.14 -35.60 -11.88
N LEU A 247 9.71 -36.72 -11.30
CA LEU A 247 9.82 -38.04 -11.92
C LEU A 247 9.06 -38.13 -13.24
N ASN A 248 7.79 -37.70 -13.29
CA ASN A 248 6.95 -37.71 -14.50
C ASN A 248 7.57 -36.97 -15.70
N GLU A 249 8.43 -35.99 -15.42
CA GLU A 249 8.96 -35.09 -16.44
C GLU A 249 10.39 -35.44 -16.87
N ASN A 250 11.17 -36.05 -15.99
CA ASN A 250 12.55 -36.44 -16.28
C ASN A 250 12.69 -37.94 -16.56
N TYR A 251 11.71 -38.74 -16.16
CA TYR A 251 11.71 -40.18 -16.33
C TYR A 251 10.34 -40.65 -16.82
N CYS A 252 10.32 -41.40 -17.91
CA CYS A 252 9.19 -42.28 -18.14
C CYS A 252 9.25 -43.33 -17.02
N PHE A 253 8.27 -43.37 -16.12
CA PHE A 253 8.24 -44.35 -15.05
C PHE A 253 8.29 -45.78 -15.62
N ASN A 254 9.50 -46.32 -15.70
CA ASN A 254 9.81 -47.69 -16.01
C ASN A 254 10.52 -48.30 -14.78
N ARG A 255 10.75 -49.61 -14.77
CA ARG A 255 11.44 -50.29 -13.65
C ARG A 255 12.79 -49.65 -13.28
N ASN A 256 13.47 -48.97 -14.21
CA ASN A 256 14.76 -48.32 -13.98
C ASN A 256 14.63 -47.02 -13.17
N ALA A 257 13.52 -46.31 -13.25
CA ALA A 257 13.27 -45.11 -12.43
C ALA A 257 13.24 -45.44 -10.93
N ILE A 258 12.72 -46.62 -10.55
CA ILE A 258 12.70 -47.09 -9.15
C ILE A 258 14.10 -47.43 -8.65
N GLU A 259 14.99 -47.95 -9.51
CA GLU A 259 16.41 -48.15 -9.17
C GLU A 259 17.18 -46.84 -9.04
N MET A 260 16.84 -45.80 -9.81
CA MET A 260 17.46 -44.48 -9.67
C MET A 260 17.01 -43.74 -8.41
N ILE A 261 15.72 -43.86 -8.02
CA ILE A 261 15.22 -43.33 -6.74
C ILE A 261 15.98 -43.98 -5.56
N LYS A 262 16.36 -45.27 -5.67
CA LYS A 262 17.17 -45.99 -4.65
C LYS A 262 18.57 -45.43 -4.49
N THR A 263 19.25 -45.09 -5.58
CA THR A 263 20.65 -44.66 -5.55
C THR A 263 20.80 -43.19 -5.20
N GLU A 264 19.84 -42.34 -5.58
CA GLU A 264 20.00 -40.88 -5.53
C GLU A 264 19.21 -40.17 -4.42
N LYS A 265 18.41 -40.90 -3.61
CA LYS A 265 17.58 -40.34 -2.51
C LYS A 265 16.76 -39.13 -2.95
N ALA A 266 15.93 -39.30 -3.98
CA ALA A 266 15.05 -38.26 -4.48
C ALA A 266 14.20 -37.67 -3.35
N ASN A 267 14.42 -36.39 -3.06
CA ASN A 267 13.64 -35.54 -2.17
C ASN A 267 13.68 -34.12 -2.75
N ILE A 268 12.96 -33.19 -2.12
CA ILE A 268 12.93 -31.79 -2.56
C ILE A 268 14.32 -31.14 -2.72
N VAL A 269 15.31 -31.57 -1.93
CA VAL A 269 16.70 -31.09 -2.01
C VAL A 269 17.39 -31.62 -3.27
N TYR A 270 17.19 -32.90 -3.60
CA TYR A 270 17.69 -33.49 -4.84
C TYR A 270 17.10 -32.78 -6.08
N VAL A 271 15.81 -32.42 -6.04
CA VAL A 271 15.22 -31.60 -7.12
C VAL A 271 15.96 -30.26 -7.25
N PHE A 272 16.27 -29.58 -6.14
CA PHE A 272 17.04 -28.33 -6.17
C PHE A 272 18.47 -28.49 -6.69
N GLU A 273 19.11 -29.64 -6.46
CA GLU A 273 20.45 -29.94 -6.98
C GLU A 273 20.46 -30.06 -8.51
N LYS A 274 19.40 -30.61 -9.09
CA LYS A 274 19.28 -30.89 -10.54
C LYS A 274 18.72 -29.74 -11.37
N LEU A 275 18.14 -28.70 -10.76
CA LEU A 275 17.78 -27.47 -11.48
C LEU A 275 19.04 -26.85 -12.10
N VAL A 276 18.95 -26.45 -13.38
CA VAL A 276 20.09 -25.89 -14.12
C VAL A 276 19.93 -24.38 -14.22
N LYS A 277 19.08 -23.90 -15.12
CA LYS A 277 18.90 -22.46 -15.38
C LYS A 277 17.85 -21.83 -14.44
N GLU A 278 16.91 -22.65 -13.98
CA GLU A 278 15.81 -22.28 -13.10
C GLU A 278 16.26 -22.14 -11.64
N LYS A 279 17.47 -22.63 -11.32
CA LYS A 279 18.05 -22.63 -9.98
C LYS A 279 18.26 -21.23 -9.45
N ASP A 280 18.78 -20.32 -10.27
CA ASP A 280 19.02 -18.92 -9.90
C ASP A 280 17.71 -18.14 -9.70
N LEU A 281 16.70 -18.48 -10.50
CA LEU A 281 15.33 -17.97 -10.33
C LEU A 281 14.75 -18.43 -8.99
N LEU A 282 14.79 -19.74 -8.69
CA LEU A 282 14.33 -20.29 -7.41
C LEU A 282 15.10 -19.69 -6.21
N LYS A 283 16.42 -19.58 -6.33
CA LYS A 283 17.30 -18.92 -5.35
C LYS A 283 16.86 -17.48 -5.09
N SER A 284 16.45 -16.75 -6.11
CA SER A 284 16.03 -15.35 -5.98
C SER A 284 14.63 -15.21 -5.38
N ILE A 285 13.64 -15.97 -5.87
CA ILE A 285 12.24 -15.85 -5.42
C ILE A 285 12.00 -16.41 -4.02
N CYS A 286 12.77 -17.43 -3.59
CA CYS A 286 12.56 -18.03 -2.28
C CYS A 286 12.87 -17.07 -1.11
N PHE A 287 13.67 -16.02 -1.32
CA PHE A 287 13.95 -15.01 -0.29
C PHE A 287 12.95 -13.84 -0.26
N LEU A 288 12.02 -13.78 -1.21
CA LEU A 288 10.92 -12.81 -1.21
C LEU A 288 9.83 -13.30 -0.24
N ASN A 289 9.33 -12.39 0.61
CA ASN A 289 8.36 -12.74 1.66
C ASN A 289 6.90 -12.71 1.20
N SER A 290 6.60 -12.21 0.00
CA SER A 290 5.23 -12.22 -0.53
C SER A 290 4.83 -13.59 -1.05
N ASP A 291 3.67 -14.10 -0.65
CA ASP A 291 3.06 -15.31 -1.20
C ASP A 291 2.63 -15.14 -2.67
N LYS A 292 2.46 -13.91 -3.17
CA LYS A 292 2.22 -13.59 -4.59
C LYS A 292 3.24 -12.57 -5.08
N ILE A 293 4.16 -13.00 -5.94
CA ILE A 293 5.24 -12.18 -6.50
C ILE A 293 4.84 -11.78 -7.92
N SER A 294 4.75 -10.49 -8.22
CA SER A 294 4.43 -10.03 -9.59
C SER A 294 5.51 -10.45 -10.59
N ILE A 295 5.08 -10.92 -11.76
CA ILE A 295 5.93 -11.28 -12.89
C ILE A 295 6.67 -10.04 -13.40
N GLU A 296 6.05 -8.86 -13.39
CA GLU A 296 6.72 -7.60 -13.74
C GLU A 296 7.89 -7.31 -12.77
N ILE A 297 7.70 -7.48 -11.46
CA ILE A 297 8.78 -7.30 -10.48
C ILE A 297 9.98 -8.20 -10.81
N LEU A 298 9.72 -9.47 -11.14
CA LEU A 298 10.78 -10.43 -11.46
C LEU A 298 11.53 -10.13 -12.76
N LYS A 299 10.85 -9.57 -13.76
CA LYS A 299 11.48 -9.05 -14.99
C LYS A 299 12.36 -7.83 -14.70
N GLU A 300 11.88 -6.93 -13.86
CA GLU A 300 12.58 -5.67 -13.54
C GLU A 300 13.84 -5.88 -12.71
N ILE A 301 13.84 -6.83 -11.78
CA ILE A 301 15.04 -7.19 -11.01
C ILE A 301 16.02 -8.08 -11.80
N GLN A 302 15.77 -8.26 -13.12
CA GLN A 302 16.56 -9.11 -14.03
C GLN A 302 16.71 -10.56 -13.54
N VAL A 303 15.77 -11.05 -12.74
CA VAL A 303 15.76 -12.43 -12.25
C VAL A 303 15.12 -13.38 -13.26
N ILE A 304 14.33 -12.85 -14.20
CA ILE A 304 13.74 -13.61 -15.31
C ILE A 304 14.23 -13.02 -16.63
N GLU A 305 15.19 -13.69 -17.26
CA GLU A 305 15.56 -13.44 -18.65
C GLU A 305 14.59 -14.12 -19.63
N ASN A 306 13.99 -15.24 -19.23
CA ASN A 306 13.09 -16.04 -20.04
C ASN A 306 11.89 -16.55 -19.23
N MET A 307 10.67 -16.33 -19.73
CA MET A 307 9.42 -16.81 -19.14
C MET A 307 9.32 -18.35 -19.13
N GLU A 308 10.10 -19.06 -19.94
CA GLU A 308 10.15 -20.52 -19.95
C GLU A 308 10.56 -21.11 -18.59
N TYR A 309 11.51 -20.48 -17.88
CA TYR A 309 11.97 -20.97 -16.57
C TYR A 309 10.87 -20.98 -15.49
N LEU A 310 9.87 -20.09 -15.60
CA LEU A 310 8.70 -20.11 -14.72
C LEU A 310 7.80 -21.30 -15.00
N ASN A 311 7.65 -21.65 -16.28
CA ASN A 311 6.89 -22.83 -16.67
C ASN A 311 7.60 -24.09 -16.19
N ASP A 312 8.94 -24.12 -16.19
CA ASP A 312 9.73 -25.23 -15.66
C ASP A 312 9.62 -25.37 -14.13
N LEU A 313 9.67 -24.27 -13.36
CA LEU A 313 9.40 -24.32 -11.92
C LEU A 313 7.96 -24.75 -11.59
N LYS A 314 6.98 -24.32 -12.41
CA LYS A 314 5.58 -24.76 -12.31
C LYS A 314 5.42 -26.25 -12.60
N LYS A 315 6.10 -26.73 -13.63
CA LYS A 315 6.13 -28.13 -14.07
C LYS A 315 6.59 -29.07 -12.95
N TYR A 316 7.59 -28.68 -12.17
CA TYR A 316 8.06 -29.42 -10.99
C TYR A 316 7.22 -29.20 -9.72
N GLY A 317 6.15 -28.40 -9.77
CA GLY A 317 5.29 -28.12 -8.62
C GLY A 317 5.93 -27.24 -7.54
N LEU A 318 7.03 -26.55 -7.88
CA LEU A 318 7.78 -25.66 -6.98
C LEU A 318 7.13 -24.28 -6.86
N THR A 319 6.45 -23.83 -7.92
CA THR A 319 5.71 -22.57 -7.99
C THR A 319 4.34 -22.75 -8.62
N ASP A 320 3.36 -21.94 -8.24
CA ASP A 320 2.14 -21.74 -9.02
C ASP A 320 2.23 -20.41 -9.76
N VAL A 321 1.92 -20.42 -11.05
CA VAL A 321 1.97 -19.21 -11.90
C VAL A 321 0.55 -18.89 -12.34
N ASN A 322 0.06 -17.70 -11.97
CA ASN A 322 -1.20 -17.15 -12.43
C ASN A 322 -0.91 -16.10 -13.51
N LEU A 323 -1.16 -16.46 -14.77
CA LEU A 323 -0.92 -15.57 -15.92
C LEU A 323 -1.95 -14.45 -16.02
N GLN A 324 -3.18 -14.65 -15.53
CA GLN A 324 -4.23 -13.63 -15.53
C GLN A 324 -3.93 -12.52 -14.53
N GLU A 325 -3.54 -12.88 -13.31
CA GLU A 325 -3.14 -11.92 -12.25
C GLU A 325 -1.66 -11.51 -12.34
N ARG A 326 -0.93 -12.03 -13.34
CA ARG A 326 0.51 -11.82 -13.57
C ARG A 326 1.37 -11.97 -12.31
N ASN A 327 1.11 -13.00 -11.52
CA ASN A 327 1.86 -13.29 -10.30
C ASN A 327 2.27 -14.75 -10.19
N ILE A 328 3.25 -14.99 -9.33
CA ILE A 328 3.83 -16.30 -9.03
C ILE A 328 3.81 -16.50 -7.53
N SER A 329 3.38 -17.67 -7.07
CA SER A 329 3.45 -18.07 -5.67
C SER A 329 4.41 -19.24 -5.50
N ILE A 330 5.29 -19.17 -4.51
CA ILE A 330 6.14 -20.30 -4.12
C ILE A 330 5.56 -20.93 -2.86
N HIS A 331 5.37 -22.25 -2.90
CA HIS A 331 4.80 -22.96 -1.77
C HIS A 331 5.70 -22.84 -0.53
N ARG A 332 5.11 -22.63 0.66
CA ARG A 332 5.85 -22.32 1.90
C ARG A 332 6.89 -23.38 2.30
N LEU A 333 6.59 -24.65 2.04
CA LEU A 333 7.54 -25.76 2.28
C LEU A 333 8.76 -25.65 1.34
N VAL A 334 8.51 -25.48 0.04
CA VAL A 334 9.55 -25.24 -0.98
C VAL A 334 10.40 -24.03 -0.60
N ARG A 335 9.75 -22.93 -0.21
CA ARG A 335 10.42 -21.70 0.23
C ARG A 335 11.31 -21.95 1.45
N LYS A 336 10.82 -22.67 2.47
CA LYS A 336 11.59 -22.98 3.68
C LYS A 336 12.82 -23.81 3.36
N ASP A 337 12.66 -24.87 2.58
CA ASP A 337 13.75 -25.81 2.28
C ASP A 337 14.75 -25.21 1.29
N ALA A 338 14.29 -24.43 0.30
CA ALA A 338 15.15 -23.64 -0.57
C ALA A 338 15.97 -22.60 0.21
N LYS A 339 15.37 -21.88 1.17
CA LYS A 339 16.07 -20.93 2.05
C LYS A 339 17.16 -21.59 2.90
N LEU A 340 16.99 -22.86 3.26
CA LEU A 340 17.96 -23.66 4.01
C LEU A 340 19.07 -24.20 3.10
N PHE A 341 18.72 -24.62 1.89
CA PHE A 341 19.63 -25.17 0.89
C PHE A 341 20.59 -24.11 0.32
N PHE A 342 20.10 -22.93 -0.07
CA PHE A 342 20.91 -21.87 -0.69
C PHE A 342 21.66 -20.96 0.30
N LYS A 343 22.05 -21.45 1.50
CA LYS A 343 22.75 -20.61 2.51
C LYS A 343 24.02 -19.96 1.92
N SER A 344 24.22 -18.66 2.22
CA SER A 344 25.44 -17.82 2.00
C SER A 344 25.47 -16.78 0.85
N GLU A 345 24.34 -16.21 0.42
CA GLU A 345 24.34 -15.05 -0.51
C GLU A 345 23.30 -13.99 -0.08
N ARG A 346 23.12 -13.86 1.24
CA ARG A 346 21.91 -13.33 1.89
C ARG A 346 21.82 -11.81 2.07
N LEU A 347 22.91 -11.05 1.89
CA LEU A 347 22.94 -9.63 2.29
C LEU A 347 22.97 -8.66 1.10
N GLU A 348 23.77 -8.93 0.06
CA GLU A 348 23.98 -8.01 -1.07
C GLU A 348 22.75 -7.88 -1.98
N LYS A 349 22.07 -9.00 -2.28
CA LYS A 349 20.82 -8.99 -3.04
C LYS A 349 19.67 -8.33 -2.27
N LYS A 350 19.64 -8.44 -0.93
CA LYS A 350 18.64 -7.76 -0.09
C LYS A 350 18.85 -6.25 -0.07
N ILE A 351 20.11 -5.80 0.03
CA ILE A 351 20.48 -4.38 -0.05
C ILE A 351 20.13 -3.80 -1.42
N LYS A 352 20.44 -4.52 -2.49
CA LYS A 352 20.11 -4.12 -3.86
C LYS A 352 18.58 -4.09 -4.11
N SER A 353 17.84 -5.08 -3.60
CA SER A 353 16.37 -5.10 -3.70
C SER A 353 15.70 -3.94 -2.95
N VAL A 354 16.22 -3.54 -1.80
CA VAL A 354 15.73 -2.37 -1.05
C VAL A 354 16.10 -1.08 -1.79
N GLN A 355 17.31 -0.98 -2.35
CA GLN A 355 17.74 0.17 -3.17
C GLN A 355 16.93 0.34 -4.45
N ASP A 356 16.53 -0.76 -5.09
CA ASP A 356 15.76 -0.74 -6.34
C ASP A 356 14.25 -0.53 -6.10
N PHE A 357 13.70 -1.06 -5.00
CA PHE A 357 12.31 -0.81 -4.57
C PHE A 357 12.06 0.66 -4.18
N VAL A 358 13.08 1.32 -3.62
CA VAL A 358 13.06 2.74 -3.24
C VAL A 358 13.06 3.68 -4.45
N LYS A 359 13.60 3.24 -5.58
CA LYS A 359 13.70 4.05 -6.80
C LYS A 359 12.36 4.23 -7.54
N LYS A 360 11.36 3.36 -7.34
CA LYS A 360 10.15 3.36 -8.18
C LYS A 360 8.85 3.98 -7.62
N GLU A 361 8.82 4.37 -6.34
CA GLU A 361 7.67 4.99 -5.66
C GLU A 361 6.32 4.20 -5.64
N ASN A 362 5.79 4.12 -4.41
CA ASN A 362 4.40 4.42 -4.05
C ASN A 362 3.43 3.30 -3.63
N GLN A 363 3.87 2.07 -3.33
CA GLN A 363 3.02 1.12 -2.60
C GLN A 363 3.76 0.35 -1.51
N GLU A 364 3.16 0.44 -0.31
CA GLU A 364 3.29 -0.40 0.88
C GLU A 364 4.59 -0.30 1.70
N SER A 365 4.46 0.39 2.83
CA SER A 365 5.52 0.97 3.65
C SER A 365 5.41 0.60 5.13
N GLU A 366 4.57 -0.39 5.44
CA GLU A 366 4.44 -0.98 6.78
C GLU A 366 5.23 -2.30 6.89
N GLU A 367 5.29 -3.13 5.83
CA GLU A 367 6.22 -4.28 5.75
C GLU A 367 7.70 -3.86 5.81
N CYS A 368 8.04 -2.69 5.24
CA CYS A 368 9.37 -2.11 5.39
C CYS A 368 9.73 -1.84 6.86
N ILE A 369 8.77 -1.49 7.72
CA ILE A 369 9.00 -1.18 9.14
C ILE A 369 9.30 -2.44 9.95
N GLU A 370 8.67 -3.57 9.65
CA GLU A 370 8.96 -4.86 10.30
C GLU A 370 10.32 -5.43 9.89
N HIS A 371 10.72 -5.26 8.62
CA HIS A 371 12.06 -5.64 8.17
C HIS A 371 13.18 -4.78 8.79
N LEU A 372 12.86 -3.53 9.18
CA LEU A 372 13.77 -2.60 9.84
C LEU A 372 14.09 -2.99 11.30
N THR A 373 13.13 -3.56 12.04
CA THR A 373 13.35 -4.06 13.41
C THR A 373 14.27 -5.27 13.50
N VAL A 374 14.43 -6.01 12.39
CA VAL A 374 15.30 -7.20 12.33
C VAL A 374 16.75 -6.80 12.04
N ILE A 375 16.98 -5.79 11.19
CA ILE A 375 18.33 -5.33 10.80
C ILE A 375 19.06 -4.63 11.97
N ASP A 376 18.34 -3.91 12.84
CA ASP A 376 18.94 -3.20 13.98
C ASP A 376 19.39 -4.16 15.11
N ASN A 377 18.93 -5.43 15.08
CA ASN A 377 19.25 -6.46 16.05
C ASN A 377 20.36 -7.44 15.60
N GLU A 378 20.83 -7.37 14.35
CA GLU A 378 21.90 -8.23 13.83
C GLU A 378 23.30 -7.65 14.13
N LYS A 379 24.00 -8.24 15.11
CA LYS A 379 25.34 -7.83 15.57
C LYS A 379 26.49 -8.09 14.57
N THR A 380 26.20 -8.63 13.39
CA THR A 380 27.19 -9.19 12.44
C THR A 380 27.45 -8.34 11.20
N ILE A 381 26.92 -7.12 11.14
CA ILE A 381 27.07 -6.23 9.97
C ILE A 381 28.37 -5.41 10.07
N ASP A 382 29.19 -5.42 9.02
CA ASP A 382 30.39 -4.57 8.91
C ASP A 382 30.05 -3.06 8.93
N LYS A 383 30.90 -2.26 9.59
CA LYS A 383 30.65 -0.83 9.89
C LYS A 383 30.45 0.03 8.65
N GLN A 384 31.11 -0.29 7.54
CA GLN A 384 31.03 0.49 6.30
C GLN A 384 29.74 0.18 5.53
N ASN A 385 29.40 -1.10 5.37
CA ASN A 385 28.14 -1.51 4.75
C ASN A 385 26.91 -1.07 5.58
N LEU A 386 27.01 -1.08 6.90
CA LEU A 386 26.00 -0.51 7.79
C LEU A 386 25.81 1.00 7.55
N LYS A 387 26.87 1.72 7.16
CA LYS A 387 26.83 3.17 6.87
C LYS A 387 26.02 3.45 5.60
N ASP A 388 26.25 2.68 4.54
CA ASP A 388 25.60 2.86 3.24
C ASP A 388 24.13 2.42 3.25
N ILE A 389 23.82 1.30 3.93
CA ILE A 389 22.44 0.86 4.21
C ILE A 389 21.69 1.96 4.98
N LYS A 390 22.34 2.56 5.99
CA LYS A 390 21.74 3.65 6.74
C LYS A 390 21.60 4.94 5.92
N ILE A 391 22.41 5.18 4.89
CA ILE A 391 22.24 6.32 3.97
C ILE A 391 20.98 6.13 3.12
N GLU A 392 20.75 4.93 2.60
CA GLU A 392 19.58 4.69 1.75
C GLU A 392 18.29 4.61 2.57
N MET A 393 18.33 4.00 3.76
CA MET A 393 17.25 4.06 4.76
C MET A 393 16.80 5.50 5.06
N LYS A 394 17.74 6.46 5.12
CA LYS A 394 17.44 7.87 5.39
C LYS A 394 16.61 8.51 4.28
N LYS A 395 16.89 8.21 3.01
CA LYS A 395 16.18 8.79 1.87
C LYS A 395 14.74 8.29 1.79
N THR A 396 14.54 6.99 2.01
CA THR A 396 13.23 6.33 1.92
C THR A 396 12.28 6.77 3.03
N LEU A 397 12.76 6.79 4.28
CA LEU A 397 11.94 7.24 5.40
C LEU A 397 11.56 8.73 5.23
N HIS A 398 12.47 9.57 4.76
CA HIS A 398 12.16 10.98 4.45
C HIS A 398 10.98 11.13 3.49
N LYS A 399 11.07 10.41 2.38
CA LYS A 399 10.14 10.44 1.25
C LYS A 399 8.77 9.88 1.63
N TYR A 400 8.75 8.86 2.48
CA TYR A 400 7.53 8.31 3.03
C TYR A 400 6.83 9.26 4.02
N PHE A 401 7.57 9.89 4.95
CA PHE A 401 6.97 10.77 5.96
C PHE A 401 6.62 12.17 5.46
N SER A 402 7.32 12.69 4.45
CA SER A 402 6.89 13.91 3.77
C SER A 402 5.52 13.75 3.10
N LYS A 403 5.21 12.54 2.61
CA LYS A 403 3.94 12.18 1.94
C LYS A 403 2.81 11.83 2.92
N LYS A 404 3.07 11.09 4.01
CA LYS A 404 2.04 10.59 4.97
C LYS A 404 1.61 11.63 6.03
N CYS A 405 2.09 12.86 5.93
CA CYS A 405 1.92 13.86 6.98
C CYS A 405 0.45 14.27 7.26
N ASN A 406 -0.55 13.83 6.48
CA ASN A 406 -1.93 14.32 6.57
C ASN A 406 -2.96 13.41 7.28
N CYS A 407 -2.63 12.18 7.72
CA CYS A 407 -3.67 11.25 8.22
C CYS A 407 -3.48 10.76 9.66
N GLU A 408 -2.25 10.73 10.20
CA GLU A 408 -1.98 10.34 11.60
C GLU A 408 -0.81 11.14 12.19
N PHE A 409 -1.03 12.41 12.50
CA PHE A 409 0.01 13.37 12.89
C PHE A 409 0.91 12.90 14.05
N ARG A 410 0.36 12.23 15.08
CA ARG A 410 1.12 11.77 16.25
C ARG A 410 2.05 10.58 15.95
N LYS A 411 1.65 9.65 15.07
CA LYS A 411 2.51 8.53 14.67
C LYS A 411 3.62 9.02 13.73
N SER A 412 3.27 9.89 12.77
CA SER A 412 4.25 10.54 11.88
C SER A 412 5.31 11.30 12.67
N HIS A 413 4.89 12.05 13.70
CA HIS A 413 5.80 12.80 14.56
C HIS A 413 6.86 11.93 15.24
N LYS A 414 6.45 10.82 15.89
CA LYS A 414 7.37 9.88 16.55
C LYS A 414 8.43 9.34 15.60
N ILE A 415 8.07 9.11 14.33
CA ILE A 415 9.00 8.53 13.37
C ILE A 415 9.93 9.59 12.77
N ILE A 416 9.46 10.83 12.57
CA ILE A 416 10.33 11.95 12.17
C ILE A 416 11.41 12.21 13.23
N ILE A 417 11.09 12.11 14.52
CA ILE A 417 12.07 12.21 15.62
C ILE A 417 13.11 11.10 15.51
N LYS A 418 12.70 9.83 15.39
CA LYS A 418 13.64 8.71 15.23
C LYS A 418 14.54 8.89 14.01
N ALA A 419 14.00 9.34 12.88
CA ALA A 419 14.78 9.60 11.67
C ALA A 419 15.83 10.71 11.88
N TYR A 420 15.47 11.78 12.60
CA TYR A 420 16.40 12.85 12.99
C TYR A 420 17.54 12.33 13.89
N GLU A 421 17.22 11.59 14.95
CA GLU A 421 18.21 11.04 15.89
C GLU A 421 19.20 10.10 15.20
N ILE A 422 18.70 9.23 14.32
CA ILE A 422 19.53 8.33 13.52
C ILE A 422 20.47 9.13 12.61
N ARG A 423 19.98 10.17 11.93
CA ARG A 423 20.80 11.03 11.05
C ARG A 423 21.89 11.77 11.82
N LYS A 424 21.55 12.29 13.00
CA LYS A 424 22.47 12.99 13.88
C LYS A 424 23.61 12.06 14.34
N LYS A 425 23.26 10.87 14.85
CA LYS A 425 24.23 9.84 15.30
C LYS A 425 25.16 9.39 14.17
N LEU A 426 24.64 9.25 12.95
CA LEU A 426 25.42 8.74 11.82
C LEU A 426 26.42 9.71 11.25
N ASN A 427 26.10 11.00 11.29
CA ASN A 427 27.02 12.05 10.86
C ASN A 427 27.92 12.52 11.99
N LYS A 428 27.93 11.83 13.15
CA LYS A 428 28.71 12.19 14.33
C LYS A 428 28.54 13.67 14.71
N ASP A 429 27.29 14.14 14.64
CA ASP A 429 26.93 15.53 14.93
C ASP A 429 27.52 16.59 13.96
N ALA A 430 28.21 16.19 12.89
CA ALA A 430 28.65 17.09 11.84
C ALA A 430 27.47 17.64 11.03
N ASP A 431 27.62 18.87 10.53
CA ASP A 431 26.62 19.48 9.65
C ASP A 431 26.43 18.63 8.40
N HIS A 432 25.16 18.37 8.05
CA HIS A 432 24.81 17.57 6.89
C HIS A 432 23.44 17.96 6.35
N SER A 433 23.31 18.06 5.02
CA SER A 433 22.07 18.47 4.33
C SER A 433 20.84 17.67 4.77
N GLU A 434 20.99 16.35 4.89
CA GLU A 434 19.95 15.46 5.43
C GLU A 434 19.53 15.75 6.88
N ILE A 435 20.44 16.20 7.76
CA ILE A 435 20.04 16.60 9.11
C ILE A 435 19.18 17.87 9.03
N ALA A 436 19.57 18.85 8.21
CA ALA A 436 18.77 20.05 7.98
C ALA A 436 17.37 19.75 7.40
N LYS A 437 17.25 18.79 6.47
CA LYS A 437 15.94 18.34 5.95
C LYS A 437 15.07 17.71 7.06
N SER A 438 15.66 16.93 7.96
CA SER A 438 14.95 16.36 9.11
C SER A 438 14.49 17.42 10.10
N LEU A 439 15.34 18.39 10.41
CA LEU A 439 14.99 19.54 11.26
C LEU A 439 13.83 20.35 10.66
N ASN A 440 13.81 20.55 9.35
CA ASN A 440 12.67 21.17 8.67
C ASN A 440 11.40 20.31 8.74
N SER A 441 11.53 18.98 8.66
CA SER A 441 10.37 18.09 8.80
C SER A 441 9.82 18.11 10.23
N LEU A 442 10.69 18.18 11.23
CA LEU A 442 10.32 18.40 12.63
C LEU A 442 9.61 19.74 12.80
N THR A 443 10.09 20.80 12.15
CA THR A 443 9.44 22.13 12.15
C THR A 443 7.98 22.01 11.71
N VAL A 444 7.72 21.39 10.55
CA VAL A 444 6.36 21.20 10.05
C VAL A 444 5.53 20.31 10.98
N SER A 445 6.13 19.26 11.53
CA SER A 445 5.44 18.32 12.43
C SER A 445 5.05 18.95 13.76
N TYR A 446 5.96 19.68 14.43
CA TYR A 446 5.66 20.38 15.68
C TYR A 446 4.64 21.50 15.47
N ARG A 447 4.73 22.25 14.36
CA ARG A 447 3.73 23.24 13.96
C ARG A 447 2.33 22.64 13.83
N ARG A 448 2.22 21.45 13.24
CA ARG A 448 0.94 20.71 13.11
C ARG A 448 0.41 20.18 14.45
N LEU A 449 1.29 19.99 15.44
CA LEU A 449 0.91 19.61 16.80
C LEU A 449 0.61 20.82 17.70
N GLY A 450 0.75 22.05 17.18
CA GLY A 450 0.53 23.30 17.93
C GLY A 450 1.75 23.76 18.74
N ASP A 451 2.85 23.00 18.74
CA ASP A 451 4.09 23.39 19.43
C ASP A 451 4.95 24.28 18.53
N ASN A 452 4.55 25.55 18.46
CA ASN A 452 5.18 26.54 17.60
C ASN A 452 6.61 26.90 18.07
N GLN A 453 6.88 26.90 19.38
CA GLN A 453 8.19 27.25 19.93
C GLN A 453 9.24 26.19 19.56
N THR A 454 8.89 24.90 19.71
CA THR A 454 9.78 23.81 19.31
C THR A 454 9.96 23.79 17.80
N ALA A 455 8.91 24.08 17.03
CA ALA A 455 9.03 24.23 15.57
C ALA A 455 10.03 25.32 15.18
N LEU A 456 9.96 26.51 15.80
CA LEU A 456 10.91 27.61 15.56
C LEU A 456 12.35 27.19 15.85
N LYS A 457 12.59 26.53 16.99
CA LYS A 457 13.92 26.05 17.37
C LYS A 457 14.53 25.14 16.31
N HIS A 458 13.77 24.18 15.80
CA HIS A 458 14.24 23.26 14.76
C HIS A 458 14.45 23.97 13.42
N ASN A 459 13.63 24.98 13.08
CA ASN A 459 13.80 25.77 11.88
C ASN A 459 15.11 26.58 11.92
N LEU A 460 15.35 27.30 13.02
CA LEU A 460 16.61 28.04 13.23
C LEU A 460 17.82 27.13 13.14
N GLN A 461 17.79 25.95 13.76
CA GLN A 461 18.85 24.95 13.64
C GLN A 461 19.06 24.48 12.19
N ALA A 462 17.99 24.26 11.43
CA ALA A 462 18.09 23.87 10.03
C ALA A 462 18.72 24.98 9.17
N ASN A 463 18.32 26.23 9.43
CA ASN A 463 18.83 27.40 8.73
C ASN A 463 20.34 27.61 8.98
N GLU A 464 20.75 27.63 10.24
CA GLU A 464 22.16 27.79 10.63
C GLU A 464 23.04 26.67 10.07
N MET A 465 22.55 25.43 10.08
CA MET A 465 23.25 24.30 9.47
C MET A 465 23.41 24.47 7.96
N ARG A 466 22.36 24.92 7.25
CA ARG A 466 22.43 25.15 5.81
C ARG A 466 23.38 26.28 5.44
N LYS A 467 23.38 27.39 6.19
CA LYS A 467 24.34 28.47 6.02
C LYS A 467 25.78 27.98 6.12
N ARG A 468 26.11 27.17 7.13
CA ARG A 468 27.44 26.56 7.26
C ARG A 468 27.76 25.58 6.13
N LEU A 469 26.80 24.76 5.71
CA LEU A 469 26.99 23.79 4.61
C LEU A 469 27.27 24.45 3.26
N TYR A 470 26.55 25.53 2.95
CA TYR A 470 26.66 26.24 1.69
C TYR A 470 27.58 27.46 1.78
N LYS A 471 28.29 27.65 2.90
CA LYS A 471 29.23 28.75 3.15
C LYS A 471 28.62 30.12 2.81
N ASP A 472 27.37 30.32 3.21
CA ASP A 472 26.59 31.53 2.97
C ASP A 472 26.36 31.88 1.49
N LEU A 473 26.56 30.94 0.55
CA LEU A 473 26.15 31.09 -0.84
C LEU A 473 24.64 30.95 -0.99
N ASP A 474 24.09 31.63 -2.00
CA ASP A 474 22.67 31.54 -2.34
C ASP A 474 22.28 30.11 -2.72
N HIS A 475 21.24 29.60 -2.05
CA HIS A 475 20.75 28.25 -2.24
C HIS A 475 19.26 28.14 -1.92
N SER A 476 18.49 27.47 -2.78
CA SER A 476 17.02 27.27 -2.64
C SER A 476 16.60 26.73 -1.26
N GLU A 477 17.32 25.75 -0.72
CA GLU A 477 17.09 25.21 0.64
C GLU A 477 17.25 26.22 1.79
N ILE A 478 18.13 27.23 1.65
CA ILE A 478 18.24 28.32 2.63
C ILE A 478 17.03 29.25 2.47
N ALA A 479 16.68 29.62 1.24
CA ALA A 479 15.49 30.43 0.96
C ALA A 479 14.21 29.78 1.54
N ARG A 480 14.09 28.45 1.43
CA ARG A 480 12.98 27.69 2.02
C ARG A 480 12.96 27.70 3.56
N SER A 481 14.13 27.69 4.22
CA SER A 481 14.21 27.89 5.68
C SER A 481 13.73 29.30 6.05
N LEU A 482 14.22 30.32 5.37
CA LEU A 482 13.87 31.72 5.60
C LEU A 482 12.38 31.95 5.40
N HIS A 483 11.79 31.41 4.32
CA HIS A 483 10.35 31.43 4.10
C HIS A 483 9.56 30.79 5.27
N ASN A 484 10.00 29.63 5.78
CA ASN A 484 9.32 29.01 6.92
C ASN A 484 9.48 29.82 8.23
N LEU A 485 10.59 30.55 8.40
CA LEU A 485 10.74 31.50 9.51
C LEU A 485 9.79 32.69 9.35
N ALA A 486 9.64 33.21 8.13
CA ALA A 486 8.69 34.29 7.84
C ALA A 486 7.25 33.90 8.19
N VAL A 487 6.79 32.73 7.73
CA VAL A 487 5.46 32.17 8.07
C VAL A 487 5.26 32.05 9.59
N TYR A 488 6.32 31.73 10.33
CA TYR A 488 6.24 31.68 11.79
C TYR A 488 5.97 33.07 12.38
N TYR A 489 6.74 34.09 11.98
CA TYR A 489 6.60 35.44 12.53
C TYR A 489 5.27 36.09 12.14
N GLU A 490 4.81 35.90 10.91
CA GLU A 490 3.50 36.35 10.42
C GLU A 490 2.37 35.80 11.29
N ARG A 491 2.38 34.49 11.58
CA ARG A 491 1.36 33.85 12.44
C ARG A 491 1.37 34.33 13.90
N HIS A 492 2.46 34.95 14.35
CA HIS A 492 2.60 35.49 15.71
C HIS A 492 2.53 37.02 15.72
N GLY A 493 2.11 37.65 14.61
CA GLY A 493 1.85 39.08 14.51
C GLY A 493 3.10 39.96 14.35
N ASP A 494 4.28 39.38 14.13
CA ASP A 494 5.50 40.13 13.82
C ASP A 494 5.70 40.24 12.30
N ASP A 495 4.78 40.97 11.66
CA ASP A 495 4.69 41.08 10.21
C ASP A 495 5.90 41.76 9.59
N GLN A 496 6.55 42.67 10.31
CA GLN A 496 7.76 43.35 9.84
C GLN A 496 8.94 42.39 9.78
N LYS A 497 9.09 41.50 10.77
CA LYS A 497 10.13 40.47 10.74
C LYS A 497 9.82 39.38 9.73
N ALA A 498 8.55 39.03 9.55
CA ALA A 498 8.11 38.13 8.48
C ALA A 498 8.49 38.67 7.10
N LYS A 499 8.18 39.94 6.82
CA LYS A 499 8.55 40.62 5.57
C LYS A 499 10.05 40.51 5.29
N ASN A 500 10.88 40.81 6.29
CA ASN A 500 12.34 40.77 6.12
C ASN A 500 12.84 39.37 5.74
N PHE A 501 12.27 38.31 6.33
CA PHE A 501 12.63 36.93 5.97
C PHE A 501 12.08 36.51 4.60
N TYR A 502 10.86 36.93 4.24
CA TYR A 502 10.33 36.70 2.89
C TYR A 502 11.17 37.40 1.82
N LEU A 503 11.65 38.62 2.09
CA LEU A 503 12.49 39.37 1.17
C LEU A 503 13.86 38.70 0.96
N GLN A 504 14.51 38.26 2.03
CA GLN A 504 15.75 37.48 1.91
C GLN A 504 15.54 36.18 1.12
N ALA A 505 14.45 35.45 1.38
CA ALA A 505 14.13 34.24 0.62
C ALA A 505 13.89 34.54 -0.87
N TYR A 506 13.23 35.66 -1.17
CA TYR A 506 13.01 36.14 -2.53
C TYR A 506 14.33 36.47 -3.25
N GLU A 507 15.19 37.29 -2.64
CA GLU A 507 16.48 37.69 -3.21
C GLU A 507 17.36 36.47 -3.53
N MET A 508 17.41 35.50 -2.61
CA MET A 508 18.14 34.24 -2.83
C MET A 508 17.55 33.41 -3.98
N ARG A 509 16.21 33.34 -4.10
CA ARG A 509 15.54 32.59 -5.19
C ARG A 509 15.79 33.26 -6.55
N ILE A 510 15.70 34.59 -6.61
CA ILE A 510 16.00 35.36 -7.82
C ILE A 510 17.44 35.13 -8.28
N SER A 511 18.40 35.27 -7.36
CA SER A 511 19.82 35.02 -7.62
C SER A 511 20.06 33.58 -8.09
N PHE A 512 19.49 32.59 -7.39
CA PHE A 512 19.69 31.17 -7.70
C PHE A 512 19.12 30.75 -9.06
N TYR A 513 17.95 31.26 -9.44
CA TYR A 513 17.30 30.94 -10.71
C TYR A 513 17.67 31.89 -11.85
N ASN A 514 18.56 32.87 -11.62
CA ASN A 514 19.00 33.87 -12.60
C ASN A 514 17.81 34.55 -13.31
N ASP A 515 16.82 35.01 -12.54
CA ASP A 515 15.61 35.67 -13.05
C ASP A 515 14.74 34.84 -14.01
N LEU A 516 15.01 33.54 -14.19
CA LEU A 516 14.14 32.66 -14.96
C LEU A 516 12.83 32.40 -14.20
N ASP A 517 11.72 32.32 -14.94
CA ASP A 517 10.42 31.99 -14.36
C ASP A 517 10.49 30.66 -13.59
N HIS A 518 10.13 30.71 -12.30
CA HIS A 518 10.14 29.54 -11.43
C HIS A 518 9.01 29.63 -10.39
N SER A 519 8.37 28.50 -10.07
CA SER A 519 7.23 28.46 -9.13
C SER A 519 7.58 28.99 -7.74
N GLU A 520 8.80 28.74 -7.27
CA GLU A 520 9.31 29.28 -6.00
C GLU A 520 9.42 30.82 -6.00
N ILE A 521 9.70 31.46 -7.14
CA ILE A 521 9.72 32.92 -7.22
C ILE A 521 8.29 33.47 -7.17
N ALA A 522 7.35 32.82 -7.89
CA ALA A 522 5.93 33.17 -7.82
C ALA A 522 5.36 33.02 -6.40
N GLU A 523 5.77 31.98 -5.67
CA GLU A 523 5.44 31.80 -4.25
C GLU A 523 5.98 32.95 -3.39
N SER A 524 7.24 33.36 -3.61
CA SER A 524 7.84 34.50 -2.90
C SER A 524 7.10 35.80 -3.14
N PHE A 525 6.69 36.08 -4.38
CA PHE A 525 5.87 37.25 -4.69
C PHE A 525 4.55 37.23 -3.93
N ASN A 526 3.83 36.10 -3.95
CA ASN A 526 2.59 35.93 -3.22
C ASN A 526 2.76 36.15 -1.70
N SER A 527 3.83 35.60 -1.11
CA SER A 527 4.12 35.79 0.33
C SER A 527 4.49 37.23 0.68
N LEU A 528 5.26 37.91 -0.18
CA LEU A 528 5.54 39.33 -0.01
C LEU A 528 4.24 40.15 -0.11
N ALA A 529 3.36 39.83 -1.06
CA ALA A 529 2.07 40.50 -1.20
C ALA A 529 1.21 40.38 0.07
N VAL A 530 1.10 39.17 0.64
CA VAL A 530 0.38 38.94 1.91
C VAL A 530 0.99 39.79 3.03
N SER A 531 2.32 39.83 3.14
CA SER A 531 3.01 40.57 4.20
C SER A 531 2.87 42.10 4.05
N TYR A 532 2.95 42.65 2.83
CA TYR A 532 2.66 44.06 2.61
C TYR A 532 1.19 44.39 2.89
N ARG A 533 0.26 43.49 2.53
CA ARG A 533 -1.16 43.65 2.82
C ARG A 533 -1.45 43.65 4.32
N SER A 534 -0.76 42.83 5.11
CA SER A 534 -0.93 42.79 6.57
C SER A 534 -0.39 44.06 7.24
N LEU A 535 0.69 44.63 6.70
CA LEU A 535 1.25 45.93 7.09
C LEU A 535 0.45 47.14 6.57
N GLY A 536 -0.61 46.92 5.79
CA GLY A 536 -1.49 47.98 5.27
C GLY A 536 -1.02 48.63 3.95
N ASP A 537 0.11 48.22 3.38
CA ASP A 537 0.58 48.70 2.08
C ASP A 537 -0.05 47.88 0.95
N ILE A 538 -1.31 48.20 0.65
CA ILE A 538 -2.11 47.46 -0.33
C ILE A 538 -1.60 47.69 -1.77
N GLN A 539 -0.99 48.85 -2.05
CA GLN A 539 -0.45 49.15 -3.38
C GLN A 539 0.76 48.28 -3.71
N THR A 540 1.69 48.12 -2.76
CA THR A 540 2.83 47.22 -2.95
C THR A 540 2.39 45.76 -2.98
N ALA A 541 1.41 45.38 -2.15
CA ALA A 541 0.82 44.04 -2.21
C ALA A 541 0.24 43.72 -3.59
N LEU A 542 -0.52 44.66 -4.18
CA LEU A 542 -1.09 44.51 -5.52
C LEU A 542 -0.02 44.31 -6.59
N LYS A 543 1.10 45.05 -6.53
CA LYS A 543 2.22 44.88 -7.47
C LYS A 543 2.81 43.48 -7.41
N TYR A 544 3.03 42.95 -6.21
CA TYR A 544 3.58 41.61 -6.04
C TYR A 544 2.58 40.51 -6.45
N ASP A 545 1.29 40.64 -6.12
CA ASP A 545 0.27 39.70 -6.58
C ASP A 545 0.14 39.70 -8.12
N LEU A 546 0.30 40.86 -8.78
CA LEU A 546 0.35 40.94 -10.25
C LEU A 546 1.59 40.22 -10.82
N GLN A 547 2.76 40.40 -10.20
CA GLN A 547 3.97 39.69 -10.61
C GLN A 547 3.83 38.17 -10.47
N ALA A 548 3.23 37.71 -9.37
CA ALA A 548 2.93 36.28 -9.15
C ALA A 548 1.96 35.74 -10.21
N TYR A 549 0.89 36.49 -10.51
CA TYR A 549 -0.10 36.14 -11.52
C TYR A 549 0.52 35.99 -12.92
N GLU A 550 1.26 37.00 -13.38
CA GLU A 550 1.89 36.99 -14.70
C GLU A 550 2.95 35.90 -14.83
N MET A 551 3.74 35.65 -13.78
CA MET A 551 4.70 34.55 -13.77
C MET A 551 4.01 33.19 -13.84
N ARG A 552 2.93 32.97 -13.07
CA ARG A 552 2.17 31.71 -13.11
C ARG A 552 1.53 31.49 -14.47
N LYS A 553 1.00 32.54 -15.11
CA LYS A 553 0.51 32.44 -16.49
C LYS A 553 1.58 31.98 -17.47
N ARG A 554 2.80 32.56 -17.40
CA ARG A 554 3.92 32.12 -18.23
C ARG A 554 4.34 30.68 -17.94
N LEU A 555 4.43 30.30 -16.66
CA LEU A 555 4.79 28.94 -16.22
C LEU A 555 3.82 27.87 -16.74
N TYR A 556 2.51 28.14 -16.66
CA TYR A 556 1.47 27.22 -17.10
C TYR A 556 0.98 27.46 -18.54
N LYS A 557 1.63 28.36 -19.29
CA LYS A 557 1.31 28.69 -20.68
C LYS A 557 -0.17 29.03 -20.88
N ASP A 558 -0.71 29.83 -19.97
CA ASP A 558 -2.12 30.24 -19.94
C ASP A 558 -3.13 29.09 -19.82
N ALA A 559 -2.69 27.85 -19.53
CA ALA A 559 -3.60 26.77 -19.19
C ALA A 559 -4.26 27.04 -17.84
N ASP A 560 -5.53 26.66 -17.70
CA ASP A 560 -6.23 26.72 -16.41
C ASP A 560 -5.39 25.98 -15.35
N HIS A 561 -5.14 26.64 -14.22
CA HIS A 561 -4.35 26.07 -13.11
C HIS A 561 -4.78 26.69 -11.77
N SER A 562 -4.85 25.87 -10.71
CA SER A 562 -5.34 26.31 -9.39
C SER A 562 -4.51 27.47 -8.82
N GLU A 563 -3.21 27.48 -9.07
CA GLU A 563 -2.33 28.60 -8.68
C GLU A 563 -2.65 29.92 -9.38
N ILE A 564 -3.08 29.89 -10.65
CA ILE A 564 -3.50 31.10 -11.37
C ILE A 564 -4.82 31.60 -10.77
N ALA A 565 -5.77 30.69 -10.50
CA ALA A 565 -7.02 31.04 -9.79
C ALA A 565 -6.75 31.63 -8.40
N GLY A 566 -5.78 31.09 -7.66
CA GLY A 566 -5.34 31.64 -6.38
C GLY A 566 -4.77 33.06 -6.50
N SER A 567 -3.95 33.32 -7.52
CA SER A 567 -3.44 34.66 -7.82
C SER A 567 -4.57 35.64 -8.17
N LEU A 568 -5.54 35.24 -9.00
CA LEU A 568 -6.72 36.04 -9.33
C LEU A 568 -7.51 36.40 -8.08
N ASN A 569 -7.71 35.45 -7.17
CA ASN A 569 -8.38 35.68 -5.90
C ASN A 569 -7.64 36.70 -5.01
N ASN A 570 -6.31 36.63 -4.94
CA ASN A 570 -5.51 37.59 -4.16
C ASN A 570 -5.51 39.00 -4.76
N LEU A 571 -5.48 39.10 -6.09
CA LEU A 571 -5.69 40.37 -6.79
C LEU A 571 -7.05 40.97 -6.42
N ALA A 572 -8.11 40.17 -6.42
CA ALA A 572 -9.44 40.61 -6.05
C ALA A 572 -9.48 41.18 -4.62
N VAL A 573 -8.91 40.47 -3.64
CA VAL A 573 -8.82 40.93 -2.23
C VAL A 573 -8.12 42.29 -2.13
N ASN A 574 -7.06 42.52 -2.89
CA ASN A 574 -6.36 43.81 -2.87
C ASN A 574 -7.23 44.93 -3.48
N TYR A 575 -8.00 44.65 -4.54
CA TYR A 575 -8.92 45.63 -5.11
C TYR A 575 -10.08 45.97 -4.16
N GLU A 576 -10.63 45.00 -3.42
CA GLU A 576 -11.63 45.28 -2.37
C GLU A 576 -11.05 46.20 -1.29
N ARG A 577 -9.82 45.94 -0.85
CA ARG A 577 -9.14 46.80 0.14
C ARG A 577 -8.80 48.20 -0.39
N LEU A 578 -8.75 48.38 -1.70
CA LEU A 578 -8.62 49.68 -2.35
C LEU A 578 -9.97 50.35 -2.64
N GLY A 579 -11.09 49.68 -2.34
CA GLY A 579 -12.45 50.16 -2.57
C GLY A 579 -12.96 49.98 -4.01
N ASP A 580 -12.28 49.18 -4.84
CA ASP A 580 -12.70 48.86 -6.20
C ASP A 580 -13.38 47.48 -6.25
N ASP A 581 -14.55 47.39 -5.61
CA ASP A 581 -15.30 46.14 -5.46
C ASP A 581 -15.75 45.56 -6.80
N GLN A 582 -15.97 46.42 -7.82
CA GLN A 582 -16.35 45.98 -9.16
C GLN A 582 -15.19 45.30 -9.89
N LYS A 583 -13.96 45.81 -9.74
CA LYS A 583 -12.78 45.15 -10.29
C LYS A 583 -12.44 43.88 -9.53
N ALA A 584 -12.61 43.87 -8.20
CA ALA A 584 -12.49 42.67 -7.40
C ALA A 584 -13.46 41.57 -7.85
N LYS A 585 -14.73 41.92 -8.08
CA LYS A 585 -15.76 41.01 -8.63
C LYS A 585 -15.28 40.31 -9.89
N ASN A 586 -14.73 41.06 -10.84
CA ASN A 586 -14.25 40.51 -12.12
C ASN A 586 -13.14 39.47 -11.92
N PHE A 587 -12.21 39.73 -10.99
CA PHE A 587 -11.14 38.79 -10.66
C PHE A 587 -11.65 37.55 -9.92
N TYR A 588 -12.58 37.70 -8.97
CA TYR A 588 -13.22 36.56 -8.30
C TYR A 588 -14.00 35.68 -9.28
N LEU A 589 -14.72 36.28 -10.24
CA LEU A 589 -15.44 35.53 -11.28
C LEU A 589 -14.47 34.76 -12.17
N GLN A 590 -13.36 35.36 -12.61
CA GLN A 590 -12.34 34.65 -13.39
C GLN A 590 -11.75 33.47 -12.61
N ALA A 591 -11.46 33.64 -11.32
CA ALA A 591 -10.96 32.56 -10.46
C ALA A 591 -12.00 31.43 -10.32
N TYR A 592 -13.28 31.79 -10.13
CA TYR A 592 -14.39 30.85 -10.03
C TYR A 592 -14.56 30.05 -11.33
N GLU A 593 -14.66 30.72 -12.47
CA GLU A 593 -14.84 30.08 -13.78
C GLU A 593 -13.66 29.16 -14.14
N MET A 594 -12.42 29.58 -13.81
CA MET A 594 -11.25 28.73 -13.98
C MET A 594 -11.33 27.47 -13.11
N ARG A 595 -11.71 27.59 -11.84
CA ARG A 595 -11.87 26.44 -10.93
C ARG A 595 -13.00 25.51 -11.39
N ILE A 596 -14.09 26.07 -11.91
CA ILE A 596 -15.17 25.30 -12.52
C ILE A 596 -14.66 24.45 -13.69
N ARG A 597 -13.90 25.06 -14.62
CA ARG A 597 -13.29 24.32 -15.74
C ARG A 597 -12.26 23.28 -15.29
N LEU A 598 -11.44 23.60 -14.29
CA LEU A 598 -10.44 22.69 -13.73
C LEU A 598 -11.04 21.40 -13.16
N TYR A 599 -12.16 21.53 -12.45
CA TYR A 599 -12.78 20.40 -11.76
C TYR A 599 -13.97 19.80 -12.50
N ASN A 600 -14.23 20.23 -13.74
CA ASN A 600 -15.33 19.76 -14.58
C ASN A 600 -16.68 19.77 -13.84
N ASP A 601 -16.99 20.90 -13.19
CA ASP A 601 -18.21 21.10 -12.38
C ASP A 601 -18.39 20.13 -11.20
N ALA A 602 -17.40 19.28 -10.88
CA ALA A 602 -17.44 18.44 -9.70
C ALA A 602 -17.27 19.29 -8.44
N ASP A 603 -17.98 18.92 -7.38
CA ASP A 603 -17.84 19.56 -6.07
C ASP A 603 -16.36 19.56 -5.63
N HIS A 604 -15.85 20.75 -5.34
CA HIS A 604 -14.47 20.92 -4.92
C HIS A 604 -14.36 22.08 -3.94
N PHE A 605 -13.54 21.88 -2.90
CA PHE A 605 -13.32 22.86 -1.85
C PHE A 605 -12.91 24.24 -2.39
N GLU A 606 -12.07 24.28 -3.43
CA GLU A 606 -11.65 25.55 -4.06
C GLU A 606 -12.79 26.27 -4.79
N ILE A 607 -13.75 25.56 -5.37
CA ILE A 607 -14.94 26.18 -5.97
C ILE A 607 -15.79 26.79 -4.85
N ALA A 608 -15.97 26.08 -3.73
CA ALA A 608 -16.67 26.60 -2.56
C ALA A 608 -15.98 27.83 -1.94
N GLU A 609 -14.64 27.90 -1.96
CA GLU A 609 -13.91 29.12 -1.59
C GLU A 609 -14.21 30.27 -2.53
N SER A 610 -14.16 30.06 -3.85
CA SER A 610 -14.50 31.09 -4.82
C SER A 610 -15.93 31.60 -4.68
N LEU A 611 -16.90 30.71 -4.40
CA LEU A 611 -18.29 31.07 -4.13
C LEU A 611 -18.41 31.94 -2.86
N ASN A 612 -17.71 31.59 -1.79
CA ASN A 612 -17.67 32.42 -0.57
C ASN A 612 -17.03 33.79 -0.83
N SER A 613 -15.94 33.84 -1.58
CA SER A 613 -15.28 35.10 -1.95
C SER A 613 -16.18 36.00 -2.79
N LEU A 614 -16.90 35.42 -3.77
CA LEU A 614 -17.94 36.14 -4.51
C LEU A 614 -19.03 36.65 -3.57
N ALA A 615 -19.51 35.83 -2.63
CA ALA A 615 -20.53 36.25 -1.68
C ALA A 615 -20.09 37.45 -0.82
N VAL A 616 -18.86 37.43 -0.31
CA VAL A 616 -18.28 38.56 0.45
C VAL A 616 -18.22 39.82 -0.43
N ASN A 617 -17.77 39.69 -1.67
CA ASN A 617 -17.71 40.80 -2.60
C ASN A 617 -19.12 41.39 -2.90
N TYR A 618 -20.13 40.53 -3.11
CA TYR A 618 -21.51 40.97 -3.32
C TYR A 618 -22.12 41.65 -2.08
N ILE A 619 -21.70 41.27 -0.86
CA ILE A 619 -22.04 42.02 0.36
C ILE A 619 -21.45 43.44 0.30
N GLY A 620 -20.18 43.58 -0.09
CA GLY A 620 -19.52 44.88 -0.30
C GLY A 620 -20.25 45.76 -1.31
N LEU A 621 -20.74 45.15 -2.40
CA LEU A 621 -21.57 45.81 -3.42
C LEU A 621 -23.02 46.09 -2.99
N GLY A 622 -23.45 45.65 -1.81
CA GLY A 622 -24.81 45.82 -1.29
C GLY A 622 -25.86 44.84 -1.83
N ASP A 623 -25.47 43.85 -2.65
CA ASP A 623 -26.36 42.82 -3.18
C ASP A 623 -26.39 41.58 -2.27
N ILE A 624 -27.16 41.72 -1.19
CA ILE A 624 -27.29 40.68 -0.16
C ILE A 624 -27.99 39.42 -0.71
N GLN A 625 -28.89 39.56 -1.69
CA GLN A 625 -29.62 38.41 -2.25
C GLN A 625 -28.69 37.50 -3.04
N THR A 626 -27.85 38.07 -3.91
CA THR A 626 -26.86 37.31 -4.67
C THR A 626 -25.78 36.74 -3.76
N ALA A 627 -25.35 37.49 -2.74
CA ALA A 627 -24.42 36.97 -1.73
C ALA A 627 -24.98 35.75 -0.99
N LEU A 628 -26.25 35.79 -0.57
CA LEU A 628 -26.90 34.67 0.09
C LEU A 628 -26.96 33.44 -0.82
N LYS A 629 -27.28 33.63 -2.11
CA LYS A 629 -27.28 32.54 -3.10
C LYS A 629 -25.91 31.86 -3.20
N TYR A 630 -24.83 32.63 -3.33
CA TYR A 630 -23.48 32.08 -3.42
C TYR A 630 -23.02 31.41 -2.12
N ASN A 631 -23.34 31.98 -0.96
CA ASN A 631 -23.08 31.34 0.34
C ASN A 631 -23.83 30.01 0.50
N LEU A 632 -25.10 29.95 0.07
CA LEU A 632 -25.89 28.71 0.11
C LEU A 632 -25.30 27.65 -0.83
N GLN A 633 -24.86 28.03 -2.03
CA GLN A 633 -24.17 27.11 -2.95
C GLN A 633 -22.86 26.58 -2.35
N ALA A 634 -22.05 27.46 -1.76
CA ALA A 634 -20.81 27.06 -1.09
C ALA A 634 -21.08 26.15 0.11
N TYR A 635 -22.14 26.43 0.88
CA TYR A 635 -22.56 25.61 2.02
C TYR A 635 -23.01 24.22 1.57
N GLU A 636 -23.91 24.11 0.60
CA GLU A 636 -24.37 22.82 0.10
C GLU A 636 -23.23 22.02 -0.53
N MET A 637 -22.31 22.69 -1.26
CA MET A 637 -21.11 22.05 -1.80
C MET A 637 -20.14 21.56 -0.72
N ARG A 638 -20.00 22.26 0.41
CA ARG A 638 -19.16 21.82 1.54
C ARG A 638 -19.81 20.73 2.39
N LYS A 639 -21.13 20.58 2.28
CA LYS A 639 -21.95 19.64 3.05
C LYS A 639 -22.06 18.27 2.39
N ARG A 640 -22.04 18.23 1.05
CA ARG A 640 -21.80 17.00 0.28
C ARG A 640 -20.34 16.59 0.50
#